data_AF-A0A085YYU0-F1
#
_entry.id   AF-A0A085YYU0-F1
#
_cell.length_a   1.000
_cell.length_b   1.000
_cell.length_c   1.000
_cell.angle_alpha   90.00
_cell.angle_beta   90.00
_cell.angle_gamma   90.00
#
_symmetry.space_group_name_H-M   'P 1'
#
loop_
_entity.id
_entity.type
_entity.pdbx_description
1 polymer ?
#
loop_
_entity_poly.entity_id
_entity_poly.type
_entity_poly.pdbx_seq_one_letter_code
_entity_poly.pdbx_strand_id
1 'polypeptide(L)'
;MLKAIKKYIFGYDIFISYSRKDSLGYAYSVAKYFMKKGFNCYIDQLSNITPGTQLPLNIKNAIERSTAFILIGSVGAQNSEAIEQEIKLFLTNSRNKPLIPITIDGAINSNARWYENIIGLALVNETLKNLQKSEPTQDVFDRIENALNFTKKSKQLRIISLLIVVMIVLITSAATYYTFSAIQTAQIAESKKITADILKNRAINQKKLATTQMLQANKTRDLFELQKKIALKDKNNAEIQKNISDKIAKANSLASSSSNALDSDPTRSFIIANEAIKIFPTDEAHNALFKAYIFAPFYKTIPGSFVKIYPNGKNIAVMDNFGVISIYDWQANKSKLKYKLKYGFDPQSYDWQISDDNSNIIINSKNSSVPYEIINLATGNHRILNKLIPDKTEKILRISNDGKKLVTLKKDRVIFYNINNTSIVKEKEMSNLYLNPENILFAPDNKIIAMWNKSTILVQNYQSQKKILYKPFQENITEVVFSENNDFDRLYSHSIYFSSKKGDYLFNFDPRVNSIDSIDLREIVGERSSVNRGIEKILFSKKTDDYLITQYYSTTPIVGSINNLFPEYSLMGGHSSDILCGAFSNDGKWVLTGGEDNVAIIWQKKKIRHILKGHFQPIIQVVISDDKKKALSVGYNENIKIWNLDIQDNRAYKDNIDKVFYNQKTGTYFVENVNTYLTPKQIMKYLN
;
A
#
# COMPACT_ATOMS: atom_id res chain seq x y z
N MET A 1 54.10 -43.37 82.57
CA MET A 1 54.57 -44.74 82.28
C MET A 1 55.85 -44.78 81.44
N LEU A 2 55.90 -44.20 80.23
CA LEU A 2 57.09 -44.23 79.35
C LEU A 2 58.40 -43.69 79.99
N LYS A 3 58.35 -42.65 80.83
CA LYS A 3 59.54 -42.11 81.55
C LYS A 3 60.08 -43.06 82.63
N ALA A 4 59.21 -43.80 83.32
CA ALA A 4 59.62 -44.81 84.31
C ALA A 4 60.20 -46.06 83.63
N ILE A 5 59.63 -46.45 82.49
CA ILE A 5 60.10 -47.57 81.65
C ILE A 5 61.49 -47.27 81.06
N LYS A 6 61.76 -46.04 80.60
CA LYS A 6 63.09 -45.63 80.11
C LYS A 6 64.20 -45.66 81.17
N LYS A 7 63.89 -45.29 82.42
CA LYS A 7 64.84 -45.35 83.57
C LYS A 7 65.22 -46.80 83.91
N TYR A 8 64.33 -47.76 83.64
CA TYR A 8 64.47 -49.15 84.04
C TYR A 8 65.20 -50.04 83.01
N ILE A 9 65.26 -49.62 81.74
CA ILE A 9 65.77 -50.42 80.61
C ILE A 9 67.21 -50.04 80.21
N PHE A 10 67.71 -48.83 80.52
CA PHE A 10 68.99 -48.30 79.97
C PHE A 10 69.95 -47.70 81.03
N GLY A 11 70.12 -48.33 82.19
CA GLY A 11 71.05 -47.90 83.25
C GLY A 11 72.35 -48.72 83.31
N TYR A 12 73.42 -48.12 83.84
CA TYR A 12 74.69 -48.81 84.15
C TYR A 12 74.59 -49.49 85.52
N ASP A 13 75.34 -50.57 85.75
CA ASP A 13 75.38 -51.26 87.04
C ASP A 13 76.42 -50.63 87.98
N ILE A 14 77.58 -50.24 87.44
CA ILE A 14 78.73 -49.72 88.20
C ILE A 14 79.22 -48.42 87.56
N PHE A 15 79.40 -47.37 88.36
CA PHE A 15 80.12 -46.15 87.97
C PHE A 15 81.53 -46.16 88.58
N ILE A 16 82.57 -45.90 87.79
CA ILE A 16 83.97 -45.89 88.24
C ILE A 16 84.56 -44.49 88.04
N SER A 17 84.87 -43.84 89.17
CA SER A 17 85.49 -42.52 89.25
C SER A 17 86.98 -42.64 89.60
N TYR A 18 87.84 -41.84 88.97
CA TYR A 18 89.30 -41.87 89.16
C TYR A 18 89.98 -40.54 88.76
N SER A 19 91.25 -40.36 89.15
CA SER A 19 92.10 -39.24 88.70
C SER A 19 92.68 -39.49 87.30
N ARG A 20 92.40 -38.60 86.34
CA ARG A 20 92.73 -38.79 84.91
C ARG A 20 94.22 -38.80 84.57
N LYS A 21 95.09 -38.21 85.39
CA LYS A 21 96.52 -38.08 85.06
C LYS A 21 97.30 -39.39 85.17
N ASP A 22 96.83 -40.34 85.98
CA ASP A 22 97.63 -41.51 86.39
C ASP A 22 96.83 -42.81 86.58
N SER A 23 95.49 -42.77 86.64
CA SER A 23 94.69 -43.91 87.11
C SER A 23 93.78 -44.58 86.05
N LEU A 24 93.83 -44.13 84.78
CA LEU A 24 92.95 -44.61 83.71
C LEU A 24 93.10 -46.12 83.43
N GLY A 25 94.33 -46.59 83.28
CA GLY A 25 94.60 -48.00 82.98
C GLY A 25 94.10 -48.92 84.08
N TYR A 26 94.29 -48.52 85.35
CA TYR A 26 93.78 -49.25 86.51
C TYR A 26 92.25 -49.28 86.55
N ALA A 27 91.58 -48.14 86.31
CA ALA A 27 90.11 -48.07 86.23
C ALA A 27 89.54 -48.99 85.14
N TYR A 28 90.22 -49.06 83.98
CA TYR A 28 89.86 -49.99 82.90
C TYR A 28 90.03 -51.45 83.30
N SER A 29 91.10 -51.82 84.00
CA SER A 29 91.29 -53.18 84.51
C SER A 29 90.18 -53.61 85.47
N VAL A 30 89.77 -52.71 86.38
CA VAL A 30 88.63 -52.94 87.27
C VAL A 30 87.34 -53.12 86.46
N ALA A 31 87.04 -52.21 85.54
CA ALA A 31 85.85 -52.29 84.70
C ALA A 31 85.81 -53.59 83.88
N LYS A 32 86.93 -53.97 83.26
CA LYS A 32 87.04 -55.15 82.40
C LYS A 32 86.75 -56.44 83.17
N TYR A 33 87.19 -56.52 84.43
CA TYR A 33 86.90 -57.66 85.30
C TYR A 33 85.39 -57.80 85.56
N PHE A 34 84.70 -56.72 85.93
CA PHE A 34 83.26 -56.75 86.21
C PHE A 34 82.40 -56.86 84.96
N MET A 35 82.83 -56.28 83.84
CA MET A 35 82.18 -56.49 82.53
C MET A 35 82.22 -57.95 82.11
N LYS A 36 83.32 -58.69 82.34
CA LYS A 36 83.38 -60.15 82.13
C LYS A 36 82.40 -60.92 83.00
N LYS A 37 82.07 -60.40 84.19
CA LYS A 37 81.05 -60.97 85.10
C LYS A 37 79.61 -60.52 84.79
N GLY A 38 79.42 -59.76 83.70
CA GLY A 38 78.10 -59.38 83.19
C GLY A 38 77.54 -58.07 83.74
N PHE A 39 78.38 -57.23 84.38
CA PHE A 39 77.99 -55.90 84.84
C PHE A 39 78.28 -54.83 83.77
N ASN A 40 77.33 -53.93 83.55
CA ASN A 40 77.53 -52.74 82.71
C ASN A 40 78.28 -51.67 83.50
N CYS A 41 79.57 -51.49 83.23
CA CYS A 41 80.38 -50.47 83.91
C CYS A 41 80.47 -49.19 83.07
N TYR A 42 80.35 -48.04 83.74
CA TYR A 42 80.65 -46.72 83.17
C TYR A 42 81.93 -46.19 83.82
N ILE A 43 82.92 -45.84 83.00
CA ILE A 43 84.18 -45.25 83.45
C ILE A 43 84.10 -43.75 83.21
N ASP A 44 84.41 -42.93 84.21
CA ASP A 44 84.44 -41.48 84.05
C ASP A 44 85.48 -41.06 82.99
N GLN A 45 85.05 -40.49 81.87
CA GLN A 45 85.94 -40.00 80.81
C GLN A 45 85.62 -38.54 80.49
N LEU A 46 85.89 -37.57 81.38
CA LEU A 46 85.87 -36.17 80.93
C LEU A 46 87.12 -35.79 80.12
N SER A 47 86.89 -35.30 78.91
CA SER A 47 87.84 -34.59 78.05
C SER A 47 88.03 -33.14 78.53
N ASN A 48 89.22 -32.78 79.05
CA ASN A 48 89.72 -31.41 79.33
C ASN A 48 88.66 -30.31 79.59
N ILE A 49 88.04 -30.32 80.78
CA ILE A 49 87.17 -29.22 81.25
C ILE A 49 87.80 -28.53 82.47
N THR A 50 87.73 -27.20 82.46
CA THR A 50 88.23 -26.25 83.45
C THR A 50 87.66 -26.49 84.86
N PRO A 51 88.47 -26.37 85.93
CA PRO A 51 87.98 -26.42 87.32
C PRO A 51 86.84 -25.40 87.55
N GLY A 52 85.77 -25.77 88.27
CA GLY A 52 84.65 -24.87 88.61
C GLY A 52 83.36 -24.96 87.77
N THR A 53 83.25 -25.85 86.77
CA THR A 53 82.03 -26.01 85.95
C THR A 53 81.21 -27.25 86.35
N GLN A 54 79.88 -27.22 86.15
CA GLN A 54 78.95 -28.30 86.54
C GLN A 54 79.19 -29.61 85.77
N LEU A 55 78.99 -30.77 86.43
CA LEU A 55 79.08 -32.10 85.84
C LEU A 55 78.30 -32.24 84.51
N PRO A 56 78.93 -32.74 83.43
CA PRO A 56 78.26 -33.04 82.16
C PRO A 56 77.02 -33.94 82.30
N LEU A 57 76.01 -33.68 81.48
CA LEU A 57 74.71 -34.37 81.55
C LEU A 57 74.81 -35.89 81.33
N ASN A 58 75.76 -36.34 80.52
CA ASN A 58 76.04 -37.77 80.32
C ASN A 58 76.55 -38.43 81.61
N ILE A 59 77.46 -37.78 82.34
CA ILE A 59 77.99 -38.28 83.62
C ILE A 59 76.93 -38.20 84.71
N LYS A 60 76.19 -37.08 84.78
CA LYS A 60 75.05 -36.95 85.71
C LYS A 60 74.04 -38.08 85.51
N ASN A 61 73.66 -38.35 84.26
CA ASN A 61 72.77 -39.46 83.91
C ASN A 61 73.38 -40.82 84.24
N ALA A 62 74.69 -41.02 84.03
CA ALA A 62 75.37 -42.28 84.34
C ALA A 62 75.37 -42.53 85.86
N ILE A 63 75.70 -41.54 86.67
CA ILE A 63 75.69 -41.63 88.15
C ILE A 63 74.28 -41.89 88.68
N GLU A 64 73.28 -41.14 88.21
CA GLU A 64 71.89 -41.32 88.62
C GLU A 64 71.33 -42.71 88.28
N ARG A 65 71.79 -43.29 87.18
CA ARG A 65 71.38 -44.62 86.71
C ARG A 65 72.20 -45.76 87.32
N SER A 66 73.38 -45.47 87.86
CA SER A 66 74.29 -46.49 88.39
C SER A 66 73.81 -47.08 89.71
N THR A 67 74.01 -48.38 89.88
CA THR A 67 73.61 -49.11 91.10
C THR A 67 74.72 -49.20 92.14
N ALA A 68 75.97 -48.96 91.76
CA ALA A 68 77.15 -48.91 92.63
C ALA A 68 78.13 -47.83 92.14
N PHE A 69 78.96 -47.30 93.05
CA PHE A 69 79.98 -46.29 92.77
C PHE A 69 81.33 -46.75 93.28
N ILE A 70 82.36 -46.79 92.43
CA ILE A 70 83.73 -47.13 92.78
C ILE A 70 84.57 -45.86 92.64
N LEU A 71 85.35 -45.54 93.67
CA LEU A 71 86.23 -44.39 93.71
C LEU A 71 87.69 -44.83 93.80
N ILE A 72 88.52 -44.47 92.82
CA ILE A 72 89.96 -44.72 92.84
C ILE A 72 90.67 -43.41 93.26
N GLY A 73 91.10 -43.35 94.51
CA GLY A 73 91.78 -42.20 95.08
C GLY A 73 93.29 -42.32 95.02
N SER A 74 93.90 -41.73 93.99
CA SER A 74 95.35 -41.44 93.94
C SER A 74 95.64 -40.02 94.47
N VAL A 75 96.91 -39.64 94.60
CA VAL A 75 97.30 -38.28 95.03
C VAL A 75 96.64 -37.19 94.18
N GLY A 76 96.47 -37.43 92.88
CA GLY A 76 95.77 -36.51 91.96
C GLY A 76 94.27 -36.35 92.24
N ALA A 77 93.64 -37.31 92.90
CA ALA A 77 92.21 -37.28 93.21
C ALA A 77 91.87 -36.37 94.41
N GLN A 78 92.81 -36.17 95.36
CA GLN A 78 92.58 -35.45 96.62
C GLN A 78 91.97 -34.05 96.42
N ASN A 79 92.46 -33.32 95.41
CA ASN A 79 92.05 -31.95 95.13
C ASN A 79 91.03 -31.84 93.97
N SER A 80 90.45 -32.95 93.52
CA SER A 80 89.53 -32.96 92.37
C SER A 80 88.11 -32.52 92.76
N GLU A 81 87.71 -31.35 92.26
CA GLU A 81 86.33 -30.84 92.41
C GLU A 81 85.31 -31.68 91.66
N ALA A 82 85.68 -32.28 90.52
CA ALA A 82 84.78 -33.17 89.77
C ALA A 82 84.39 -34.38 90.61
N ILE A 83 85.36 -35.04 91.25
CA ILE A 83 85.13 -36.19 92.12
C ILE A 83 84.22 -35.81 93.30
N GLU A 84 84.42 -34.62 93.89
CA GLU A 84 83.53 -34.12 94.95
C GLU A 84 82.07 -34.02 94.48
N GLN A 85 81.85 -33.47 93.28
CA GLN A 85 80.50 -33.37 92.70
C GLN A 85 79.90 -34.76 92.40
N GLU A 86 80.70 -35.71 91.92
CA GLU A 86 80.25 -37.07 91.59
C GLU A 86 79.82 -37.83 92.84
N ILE A 87 80.62 -37.76 93.91
CA ILE A 87 80.31 -38.37 95.21
C ILE A 87 79.02 -37.76 95.78
N LYS A 88 78.91 -36.43 95.82
CA LYS A 88 77.70 -35.76 96.34
C LYS A 88 76.47 -36.15 95.53
N LEU A 89 76.55 -36.18 94.20
CA LEU A 89 75.43 -36.56 93.35
C LEU A 89 75.01 -38.02 93.59
N PHE A 90 75.96 -38.94 93.70
CA PHE A 90 75.66 -40.35 93.96
C PHE A 90 74.95 -40.53 95.30
N LEU A 91 75.50 -39.94 96.37
CA LEU A 91 74.96 -40.05 97.74
C LEU A 91 73.57 -39.39 97.86
N THR A 92 73.32 -38.28 97.17
CA THR A 92 72.01 -37.58 97.24
C THR A 92 70.87 -38.43 96.69
N ASN A 93 71.11 -39.15 95.59
CA ASN A 93 70.08 -39.94 94.90
C ASN A 93 69.99 -41.40 95.37
N SER A 94 70.90 -41.85 96.25
CA SER A 94 71.14 -43.28 96.45
C SER A 94 71.53 -43.66 97.88
N ARG A 95 70.71 -43.34 98.89
CA ARG A 95 71.01 -43.57 100.31
C ARG A 95 71.43 -45.01 100.70
N ASN A 96 71.06 -46.03 99.91
CA ASN A 96 71.36 -47.44 100.21
C ASN A 96 72.23 -48.13 99.14
N LYS A 97 72.90 -47.38 98.25
CA LYS A 97 73.76 -47.98 97.22
C LYS A 97 75.24 -47.99 97.66
N PRO A 98 76.01 -49.03 97.32
CA PRO A 98 77.41 -49.13 97.74
C PRO A 98 78.30 -48.08 97.06
N LEU A 99 79.04 -47.32 97.87
CA LEU A 99 80.19 -46.50 97.47
C LEU A 99 81.47 -47.17 97.98
N ILE A 100 82.38 -47.52 97.08
CA ILE A 100 83.56 -48.35 97.37
C ILE A 100 84.83 -47.52 97.08
N PRO A 101 85.47 -46.96 98.12
CA PRO A 101 86.70 -46.20 97.96
C PRO A 101 87.95 -47.09 98.00
N ILE A 102 88.81 -46.95 96.99
CA ILE A 102 90.12 -47.60 96.84
C ILE A 102 91.19 -46.51 97.03
N THR A 103 92.05 -46.66 98.05
CA THR A 103 93.10 -45.70 98.40
C THR A 103 94.45 -46.19 97.91
N ILE A 104 95.11 -45.42 97.04
CA ILE A 104 96.45 -45.75 96.53
C ILE A 104 97.50 -45.14 97.44
N ASP A 105 98.36 -45.96 98.06
CA ASP A 105 99.41 -45.57 99.03
C ASP A 105 98.92 -44.56 100.08
N GLY A 106 97.69 -44.75 100.59
CA GLY A 106 97.10 -43.89 101.62
C GLY A 106 96.65 -42.51 101.13
N ALA A 107 96.48 -42.32 99.82
CA ALA A 107 96.07 -41.05 99.24
C ALA A 107 94.65 -40.59 99.62
N ILE A 108 93.75 -41.48 100.04
CA ILE A 108 92.48 -41.08 100.64
C ILE A 108 92.69 -40.84 102.15
N ASN A 109 92.92 -39.59 102.51
CA ASN A 109 93.10 -39.13 103.89
C ASN A 109 92.43 -37.75 104.10
N SER A 110 92.55 -37.19 105.31
CA SER A 110 91.92 -35.91 105.70
C SER A 110 92.30 -34.71 104.82
N ASN A 111 93.35 -34.82 103.99
CA ASN A 111 93.75 -33.75 103.08
C ASN A 111 92.92 -33.74 101.78
N ALA A 112 92.13 -34.79 101.48
CA ALA A 112 91.27 -34.80 100.31
C ALA A 112 90.04 -33.91 100.53
N ARG A 113 89.78 -32.98 99.61
CA ARG A 113 88.68 -31.98 99.67
C ARG A 113 87.30 -32.61 99.89
N TRP A 114 87.09 -33.82 99.39
CA TRP A 114 85.82 -34.56 99.47
C TRP A 114 85.80 -35.63 100.57
N TYR A 115 86.84 -35.74 101.40
CA TYR A 115 86.98 -36.79 102.42
C TYR A 115 85.78 -36.82 103.38
N GLU A 116 85.26 -35.66 103.79
CA GLU A 116 84.10 -35.56 104.68
C GLU A 116 82.86 -36.33 104.19
N ASN A 117 82.67 -36.45 102.87
CA ASN A 117 81.51 -37.14 102.29
C ASN A 117 81.59 -38.67 102.39
N ILE A 118 82.76 -39.22 102.71
CA ILE A 118 83.00 -40.68 102.77
C ILE A 118 83.55 -41.14 104.12
N ILE A 119 83.56 -40.27 105.15
CA ILE A 119 83.97 -40.62 106.51
C ILE A 119 83.17 -41.83 107.00
N GLY A 120 83.88 -42.82 107.55
CA GLY A 120 83.29 -44.05 108.07
C GLY A 120 83.16 -45.20 107.05
N LEU A 121 83.46 -44.98 105.76
CA LEU A 121 83.57 -46.07 104.80
C LEU A 121 84.93 -46.76 104.93
N ALA A 122 84.92 -48.10 104.94
CA ALA A 122 86.15 -48.88 104.96
C ALA A 122 86.87 -48.77 103.60
N LEU A 123 88.10 -48.27 103.63
CA LEU A 123 88.97 -48.07 102.48
C LEU A 123 89.64 -49.38 102.08
N VAL A 124 89.78 -49.62 100.77
CA VAL A 124 90.62 -50.71 100.25
C VAL A 124 92.00 -50.15 99.94
N ASN A 125 93.03 -50.66 100.61
CA ASN A 125 94.42 -50.22 100.40
C ASN A 125 95.00 -50.87 99.15
N GLU A 126 95.64 -50.07 98.31
CA GLU A 126 96.33 -50.52 97.11
C GLU A 126 97.65 -49.74 96.93
N THR A 127 98.61 -50.29 96.20
CA THR A 127 99.94 -49.68 96.05
C THR A 127 100.10 -48.86 94.78
N LEU A 128 100.95 -47.81 94.79
CA LEU A 128 101.27 -47.02 93.58
C LEU A 128 101.88 -47.89 92.47
N LYS A 129 102.64 -48.92 92.85
CA LYS A 129 103.22 -49.90 91.91
C LYS A 129 102.14 -50.62 91.11
N ASN A 130 101.04 -51.03 91.75
CA ASN A 130 99.94 -51.71 91.10
C ASN A 130 99.07 -50.75 90.27
N LEU A 131 98.91 -49.50 90.72
CA LEU A 131 98.29 -48.43 89.93
C LEU A 131 99.03 -48.23 88.60
N GLN A 132 100.36 -48.05 88.65
CA GLN A 132 101.21 -47.81 87.46
C GLN A 132 101.21 -49.00 86.49
N LYS A 133 101.19 -50.24 87.01
CA LYS A 133 101.08 -51.44 86.19
C LYS A 133 99.67 -51.73 85.66
N SER A 134 98.65 -51.03 86.16
CA SER A 134 97.24 -51.31 85.86
C SER A 134 96.80 -52.74 86.24
N GLU A 135 97.36 -53.28 87.32
CA GLU A 135 97.10 -54.63 87.83
C GLU A 135 96.48 -54.55 89.25
N PRO A 136 95.14 -54.43 89.37
CA PRO A 136 94.46 -54.47 90.66
C PRO A 136 94.71 -55.78 91.40
N THR A 137 94.89 -55.68 92.71
CA THR A 137 95.00 -56.85 93.59
C THR A 137 93.67 -57.61 93.71
N GLN A 138 93.73 -58.89 94.07
CA GLN A 138 92.53 -59.70 94.26
C GLN A 138 91.62 -59.16 95.38
N ASP A 139 92.19 -58.56 96.42
CA ASP A 139 91.43 -57.94 97.52
C ASP A 139 90.49 -56.81 97.04
N VAL A 140 90.94 -56.02 96.05
CA VAL A 140 90.11 -54.99 95.40
C VAL A 140 88.90 -55.61 94.70
N PHE A 141 89.11 -56.70 93.96
CA PHE A 141 88.00 -57.40 93.29
C PHE A 141 87.03 -58.01 94.28
N ASP A 142 87.53 -58.69 95.32
CA ASP A 142 86.71 -59.37 96.31
C ASP A 142 85.84 -58.38 97.11
N ARG A 143 86.39 -57.19 97.45
CA ARG A 143 85.62 -56.14 98.11
C ARG A 143 84.48 -55.64 97.24
N ILE A 144 84.75 -55.36 95.97
CA ILE A 144 83.73 -54.86 95.04
C ILE A 144 82.65 -55.92 94.83
N GLU A 145 83.02 -57.20 94.68
CA GLU A 145 82.04 -58.30 94.55
C GLU A 145 81.11 -58.43 95.74
N ASN A 146 81.66 -58.38 96.95
CA ASN A 146 80.88 -58.45 98.17
C ASN A 146 79.86 -57.32 98.28
N ALA A 147 80.23 -56.11 97.85
CA ALA A 147 79.34 -54.96 97.83
C ALA A 147 78.22 -55.07 96.76
N LEU A 148 78.46 -55.79 95.66
CA LEU A 148 77.52 -55.91 94.53
C LEU A 148 76.45 -57.00 94.69
N ASN A 149 76.57 -57.91 95.67
CA ASN A 149 75.65 -59.05 95.84
C ASN A 149 74.15 -58.66 95.96
N PHE A 150 73.82 -57.43 96.37
CA PHE A 150 72.44 -56.94 96.45
C PHE A 150 71.78 -56.67 95.08
N THR A 151 72.56 -56.51 94.00
CA THR A 151 72.03 -56.07 92.68
C THR A 151 71.40 -57.20 91.84
N LYS A 152 71.75 -58.47 92.08
CA LYS A 152 71.24 -59.63 91.31
C LYS A 152 69.74 -59.94 91.51
N LYS A 153 69.16 -59.65 92.68
CA LYS A 153 67.75 -59.95 93.00
C LYS A 153 66.75 -59.02 92.27
N SER A 154 67.20 -57.86 91.77
CA SER A 154 66.34 -56.87 91.11
C SER A 154 66.01 -57.19 89.64
N LYS A 155 66.77 -58.09 88.98
CA LYS A 155 66.65 -58.41 87.54
C LYS A 155 65.46 -59.33 87.22
N GLN A 156 65.15 -60.29 88.10
CA GLN A 156 64.05 -61.26 87.88
C GLN A 156 62.66 -60.60 87.96
N LEU A 157 62.46 -59.63 88.86
CA LEU A 157 61.20 -58.87 88.96
C LEU A 157 60.93 -57.97 87.73
N ARG A 158 61.97 -57.62 86.94
CA ARG A 158 61.81 -56.79 85.73
C ARG A 158 61.17 -57.56 84.57
N ILE A 159 61.33 -58.88 84.50
CA ILE A 159 60.89 -59.71 83.36
C ILE A 159 59.40 -60.08 83.47
N ILE A 160 58.92 -60.40 84.68
CA ILE A 160 57.52 -60.80 84.91
C ILE A 160 56.55 -59.65 84.61
N SER A 161 56.93 -58.42 84.98
CA SER A 161 56.12 -57.23 84.77
C SER A 161 55.88 -56.89 83.29
N LEU A 162 56.82 -57.26 82.40
CA LEU A 162 56.74 -56.96 80.97
C LEU A 162 55.73 -57.87 80.24
N LEU A 163 55.63 -59.13 80.67
CA LEU A 163 54.76 -60.13 80.02
C LEU A 163 53.27 -59.83 80.22
N ILE A 164 52.88 -59.27 81.37
CA ILE A 164 51.48 -58.94 81.69
C ILE A 164 50.95 -57.81 80.79
N VAL A 165 51.78 -56.80 80.49
CA VAL A 165 51.39 -55.64 79.69
C VAL A 165 51.13 -56.02 78.22
N VAL A 166 51.93 -56.93 77.67
CA VAL A 166 51.77 -57.38 76.26
C VAL A 166 50.45 -58.12 76.05
N MET A 167 50.02 -58.91 77.04
CA MET A 167 48.81 -59.73 76.91
C MET A 167 47.52 -58.88 76.88
N ILE A 168 47.47 -57.78 77.64
CA ILE A 168 46.32 -56.86 77.66
C ILE A 168 46.13 -56.16 76.30
N VAL A 169 47.22 -55.76 75.63
CA VAL A 169 47.17 -55.04 74.35
C VAL A 169 46.63 -55.93 73.21
N LEU A 170 46.94 -57.22 73.23
CA LEU A 170 46.48 -58.15 72.20
C LEU A 170 44.97 -58.40 72.25
N ILE A 171 44.39 -58.50 73.45
CA ILE A 171 42.95 -58.76 73.65
C ILE A 171 42.11 -57.56 73.19
N THR A 172 42.53 -56.33 73.51
CA THR A 172 41.80 -55.12 73.10
C THR A 172 41.79 -54.91 71.59
N SER A 173 42.88 -55.28 70.91
CA SER A 173 43.04 -55.10 69.47
C SER A 173 42.12 -56.03 68.65
N ALA A 174 41.93 -57.27 69.11
CA ALA A 174 41.05 -58.24 68.46
C ALA A 174 39.58 -57.82 68.51
N ALA A 175 39.11 -57.32 69.67
CA ALA A 175 37.72 -56.89 69.84
C ALA A 175 37.35 -55.71 68.92
N THR A 176 38.25 -54.73 68.76
CA THR A 176 38.04 -53.58 67.88
C THR A 176 37.95 -53.94 66.39
N TYR A 177 38.65 -54.98 65.96
CA TYR A 177 38.66 -55.41 64.56
C TYR A 177 37.31 -55.98 64.11
N TYR A 178 36.70 -56.85 64.94
CA TYR A 178 35.42 -57.48 64.60
C TYR A 178 34.25 -56.48 64.55
N THR A 179 34.21 -55.49 65.44
CA THR A 179 33.16 -54.46 65.42
C THR A 179 33.27 -53.53 64.21
N PHE A 180 34.47 -53.24 63.71
CA PHE A 180 34.68 -52.36 62.57
C PHE A 180 34.25 -53.01 61.23
N SER A 181 34.55 -54.30 61.04
CA SER A 181 34.20 -55.03 59.82
C SER A 181 32.68 -55.14 59.57
N ALA A 182 31.91 -55.35 60.63
CA ALA A 182 30.44 -55.43 60.54
C ALA A 182 29.79 -54.09 60.15
N ILE A 183 30.33 -52.96 60.60
CA ILE A 183 29.81 -51.62 60.27
C ILE A 183 30.12 -51.26 58.80
N GLN A 184 31.32 -51.62 58.32
CA GLN A 184 31.73 -51.31 56.94
C GLN A 184 30.88 -52.04 55.90
N THR A 185 30.50 -53.29 56.15
CA THR A 185 29.66 -54.09 55.23
C THR A 185 28.23 -53.54 55.12
N ALA A 186 27.65 -53.04 56.21
CA ALA A 186 26.34 -52.39 56.20
C ALA A 186 26.33 -51.05 55.42
N GLN A 187 27.35 -50.22 55.61
CA GLN A 187 27.48 -48.92 54.92
C GLN A 187 27.67 -49.06 53.39
N ILE A 188 28.36 -50.11 52.94
CA ILE A 188 28.56 -50.38 51.50
C ILE A 188 27.24 -50.81 50.83
N ALA A 189 26.37 -51.53 51.53
CA ALA A 189 25.07 -51.94 50.98
C ALA A 189 24.10 -50.74 50.83
N GLU A 190 24.07 -49.85 51.83
CA GLU A 190 23.20 -48.66 51.81
C GLU A 190 23.66 -47.63 50.75
N SER A 191 24.98 -47.42 50.61
CA SER A 191 25.53 -46.51 49.59
C SER A 191 25.25 -46.99 48.16
N LYS A 192 25.26 -48.31 47.88
CA LYS A 192 24.88 -48.85 46.57
C LYS A 192 23.41 -48.60 46.22
N LYS A 193 22.50 -48.72 47.20
CA LYS A 193 21.07 -48.45 47.00
C LYS A 193 20.80 -46.98 46.69
N ILE A 194 21.42 -46.07 47.45
CA ILE A 194 21.33 -44.63 47.22
C ILE A 194 21.88 -44.26 45.82
N THR A 195 22.99 -44.85 45.41
CA THR A 195 23.61 -44.59 44.10
C THR A 195 22.70 -45.05 42.94
N ALA A 196 22.03 -46.20 43.07
CA ALA A 196 21.08 -46.69 42.08
C ALA A 196 19.85 -45.76 41.95
N ASP A 197 19.31 -45.27 43.07
CA ASP A 197 18.19 -44.33 43.06
C ASP A 197 18.56 -42.96 42.45
N ILE A 198 19.78 -42.47 42.71
CA ILE A 198 20.31 -41.25 42.08
C ILE A 198 20.41 -41.42 40.56
N LEU A 199 20.95 -42.54 40.07
CA LEU A 199 21.08 -42.81 38.64
C LEU A 199 19.71 -42.93 37.96
N LYS A 200 18.75 -43.60 38.60
CA LYS A 200 17.36 -43.70 38.11
C LYS A 200 16.69 -42.33 38.01
N ASN A 201 16.83 -41.49 39.05
CA ASN A 201 16.29 -40.13 39.04
C ASN A 201 16.97 -39.24 37.99
N ARG A 202 18.28 -39.41 37.76
CA ARG A 202 19.01 -38.69 36.72
C ARG A 202 18.52 -39.05 35.32
N ALA A 203 18.27 -40.34 35.06
CA ALA A 203 17.69 -40.80 33.79
C ALA A 203 16.27 -40.27 33.57
N ILE A 204 15.43 -40.26 34.61
CA ILE A 204 14.07 -39.67 34.55
C ILE A 204 14.14 -38.16 34.26
N ASN A 205 15.03 -37.44 34.93
CA ASN A 205 15.20 -36.00 34.74
C ASN A 205 15.75 -35.66 33.36
N GLN A 206 16.69 -36.45 32.83
CA GLN A 206 17.17 -36.31 31.44
C GLN A 206 16.05 -36.56 30.42
N LYS A 207 15.22 -37.58 30.64
CA LYS A 207 14.05 -37.83 29.78
C LYS A 207 13.06 -36.67 29.82
N LYS A 208 12.74 -36.15 31.01
CA LYS A 208 11.89 -34.96 31.17
C LYS A 208 12.47 -33.72 30.49
N LEU A 209 13.79 -33.51 30.60
CA LEU A 209 14.49 -32.40 29.94
C LEU A 209 14.40 -32.53 28.42
N ALA A 210 14.68 -33.72 27.87
CA ALA A 210 14.56 -34.00 26.44
C ALA A 210 13.13 -33.81 25.92
N THR A 211 12.11 -34.26 26.67
CA THR A 211 10.70 -34.03 26.33
C THR A 211 10.34 -32.55 26.36
N THR A 212 10.84 -31.81 27.35
CA THR A 212 10.61 -30.35 27.46
C THR A 212 11.27 -29.59 26.31
N GLN A 213 12.50 -29.95 25.95
CA GLN A 213 13.22 -29.38 24.83
C GLN A 213 12.54 -29.69 23.49
N MET A 214 12.06 -30.92 23.29
CA MET A 214 11.26 -31.27 22.11
C MET A 214 9.95 -30.48 22.04
N LEU A 215 9.24 -30.33 23.16
CA LEU A 215 8.01 -29.54 23.21
C LEU A 215 8.29 -28.06 22.89
N GLN A 216 9.39 -27.51 23.41
CA GLN A 216 9.82 -26.14 23.11
C GLN A 216 10.19 -25.98 21.63
N ALA A 217 10.93 -26.92 21.05
CA ALA A 217 11.27 -26.91 19.63
C ALA A 217 10.01 -26.99 18.74
N ASN A 218 9.03 -27.84 19.09
CA ASN A 218 7.76 -27.92 18.38
C ASN A 218 6.97 -26.61 18.46
N LYS A 219 6.86 -26.01 19.65
CA LYS A 219 6.23 -24.68 19.81
C LYS A 219 6.90 -23.61 18.97
N THR A 220 8.23 -23.58 18.91
CA THR A 220 8.97 -22.61 18.09
C THR A 220 8.72 -22.84 16.60
N ARG A 221 8.67 -24.10 16.15
CA ARG A 221 8.32 -24.46 14.77
C ARG A 221 6.90 -24.01 14.40
N ASP A 222 5.93 -24.28 15.28
CA ASP A 222 4.54 -23.89 15.07
C ASP A 222 4.37 -22.37 15.06
N LEU A 223 5.11 -21.64 15.93
CA LEU A 223 5.15 -20.18 15.93
C LEU A 223 5.73 -19.61 14.62
N PHE A 224 6.79 -20.23 14.10
CA PHE A 224 7.41 -19.84 12.83
C PHE A 224 6.46 -20.06 11.64
N GLU A 225 5.77 -21.21 11.60
CA GLU A 225 4.74 -21.46 10.58
C GLU A 225 3.56 -20.49 10.67
N LEU A 226 3.13 -20.11 11.88
CA LEU A 226 2.10 -19.10 12.09
C LEU A 226 2.56 -17.71 11.60
N GLN A 227 3.79 -17.31 11.91
CA GLN A 227 4.37 -16.05 11.43
C GLN A 227 4.46 -16.00 9.90
N LYS A 228 4.83 -17.12 9.25
CA LYS A 228 4.84 -17.22 7.78
C LYS A 228 3.44 -17.05 7.18
N LYS A 229 2.41 -17.64 7.80
CA LYS A 229 1.01 -17.47 7.37
C LYS A 229 0.53 -16.03 7.54
N ILE A 230 0.88 -15.36 8.64
CA ILE A 230 0.56 -13.95 8.88
C ILE A 230 1.22 -13.07 7.81
N ALA A 231 2.53 -13.25 7.57
CA ALA A 231 3.26 -12.48 6.56
C ALA A 231 2.68 -12.63 5.14
N LEU A 232 2.24 -13.83 4.77
CA LEU A 232 1.58 -14.07 3.48
C LEU A 232 0.21 -13.36 3.40
N LYS A 233 -0.57 -13.38 4.49
CA LYS A 233 -1.84 -12.66 4.58
C LYS A 233 -1.63 -11.15 4.47
N ASP A 234 -0.61 -10.61 5.13
CA ASP A 234 -0.28 -9.18 5.09
C ASP A 234 0.16 -8.76 3.69
N LYS A 235 0.97 -9.58 3.00
CA LYS A 235 1.33 -9.36 1.60
C LYS A 235 0.10 -9.32 0.69
N ASN A 236 -0.80 -10.29 0.83
CA ASN A 236 -2.04 -10.33 0.04
C ASN A 236 -2.94 -9.12 0.34
N ASN A 237 -3.05 -8.72 1.60
CA ASN A 237 -3.79 -7.53 2.00
C ASN A 237 -3.19 -6.25 1.40
N ALA A 238 -1.86 -6.12 1.40
CA ALA A 238 -1.18 -4.98 0.78
C ALA A 238 -1.41 -4.92 -0.73
N GLU A 239 -1.42 -6.07 -1.41
CA GLU A 239 -1.72 -6.15 -2.85
C GLU A 239 -3.18 -5.77 -3.14
N ILE A 240 -4.13 -6.24 -2.33
CA ILE A 240 -5.54 -5.85 -2.42
C ILE A 240 -5.70 -4.33 -2.19
N GLN A 241 -5.05 -3.78 -1.17
CA GLN A 241 -5.08 -2.34 -0.89
C GLN A 241 -4.50 -1.51 -2.04
N LYS A 242 -3.39 -1.95 -2.63
CA LYS A 242 -2.80 -1.31 -3.81
C LYS A 242 -3.77 -1.32 -4.99
N ASN A 243 -4.37 -2.47 -5.29
CA ASN A 243 -5.35 -2.59 -6.39
C ASN A 243 -6.58 -1.69 -6.17
N ILE A 244 -7.09 -1.62 -4.94
CA ILE A 244 -8.19 -0.69 -4.59
C ILE A 244 -7.74 0.77 -4.77
N SER A 245 -6.55 1.13 -4.31
CA SER A 245 -5.99 2.48 -4.48
C SER A 245 -5.84 2.88 -5.94
N ASP A 246 -5.35 1.98 -6.79
CA ASP A 246 -5.20 2.21 -8.23
C ASP A 246 -6.57 2.42 -8.91
N LYS A 247 -7.60 1.65 -8.51
CA LYS A 247 -8.97 1.83 -8.97
C LYS A 247 -9.58 3.16 -8.54
N ILE A 248 -9.37 3.57 -7.28
CA ILE A 248 -9.81 4.87 -6.76
C ILE A 248 -9.16 6.00 -7.54
N ALA A 249 -7.84 5.96 -7.74
CA ALA A 249 -7.12 6.98 -8.49
C ALA A 249 -7.65 7.11 -9.94
N LYS A 250 -7.90 5.99 -10.60
CA LYS A 250 -8.47 5.97 -11.96
C LYS A 250 -9.90 6.51 -11.99
N ALA A 251 -10.75 6.14 -11.04
CA ALA A 251 -12.11 6.65 -10.94
C ALA A 251 -12.12 8.18 -10.71
N ASN A 252 -11.28 8.68 -9.81
CA ASN A 252 -11.19 10.13 -9.51
C ASN A 252 -10.62 10.93 -10.69
N SER A 253 -9.66 10.37 -11.44
CA SER A 253 -9.18 10.98 -12.67
C SER A 253 -10.29 11.12 -13.73
N LEU A 254 -11.16 10.11 -13.86
CA LEU A 254 -12.31 10.18 -14.77
C LEU A 254 -13.36 11.17 -14.25
N ALA A 255 -13.63 11.22 -12.95
CA ALA A 255 -14.55 12.20 -12.35
C ALA A 255 -14.10 13.65 -12.61
N SER A 256 -12.80 13.92 -12.52
CA SER A 256 -12.21 15.21 -12.91
C SER A 256 -12.40 15.50 -14.41
N SER A 257 -12.12 14.52 -15.27
CA SER A 257 -12.33 14.63 -16.73
C SER A 257 -13.80 14.89 -17.09
N SER A 258 -14.73 14.27 -16.37
CA SER A 258 -16.18 14.50 -16.49
C SER A 258 -16.54 15.93 -16.11
N SER A 259 -15.97 16.46 -15.01
CA SER A 259 -16.20 17.83 -14.57
C SER A 259 -15.72 18.85 -15.60
N ASN A 260 -14.56 18.63 -16.22
CA ASN A 260 -14.02 19.50 -17.28
C ASN A 260 -14.90 19.51 -18.55
N ALA A 261 -15.57 18.39 -18.85
CA ALA A 261 -16.48 18.28 -19.98
C ALA A 261 -17.87 18.86 -19.72
N LEU A 262 -18.24 19.12 -18.46
CA LEU A 262 -19.62 19.43 -18.05
C LEU A 262 -20.22 20.64 -18.79
N ASP A 263 -19.47 21.73 -18.88
CA ASP A 263 -19.99 22.98 -19.45
C ASP A 263 -20.02 23.01 -20.98
N SER A 264 -19.25 22.14 -21.64
CA SER A 264 -19.13 22.07 -23.11
C SER A 264 -19.95 20.93 -23.70
N ASP A 265 -19.98 19.77 -23.03
CA ASP A 265 -20.71 18.58 -23.43
C ASP A 265 -21.20 17.80 -22.19
N PRO A 266 -22.38 18.16 -21.65
CA PRO A 266 -22.99 17.46 -20.53
C PRO A 266 -23.22 15.96 -20.78
N THR A 267 -23.46 15.56 -22.03
CA THR A 267 -23.69 14.14 -22.37
C THR A 267 -22.40 13.35 -22.24
N ARG A 268 -21.29 13.87 -22.78
CA ARG A 268 -19.97 13.27 -22.62
C ARG A 268 -19.53 13.26 -21.16
N SER A 269 -19.78 14.35 -20.43
CA SER A 269 -19.55 14.42 -18.98
C SER A 269 -20.26 13.29 -18.24
N PHE A 270 -21.53 13.02 -18.57
CA PHE A 270 -22.32 11.94 -17.96
C PHE A 270 -21.77 10.55 -18.28
N ILE A 271 -21.36 10.31 -19.53
CA ILE A 271 -20.75 9.04 -19.95
C ILE A 271 -19.47 8.77 -19.15
N ILE A 272 -18.58 9.77 -19.06
CA ILE A 272 -17.30 9.65 -18.34
C ILE A 272 -17.54 9.40 -16.84
N ALA A 273 -18.49 10.11 -16.23
CA ALA A 273 -18.82 9.89 -14.81
C ALA A 273 -19.41 8.50 -14.56
N ASN A 274 -20.24 8.00 -15.47
CA ASN A 274 -20.80 6.65 -15.36
C ASN A 274 -19.71 5.58 -15.51
N GLU A 275 -18.69 5.82 -16.36
CA GLU A 275 -17.50 4.96 -16.43
C GLU A 275 -16.68 5.01 -15.14
N ALA A 276 -16.51 6.19 -14.52
CA ALA A 276 -15.82 6.32 -13.24
C ALA A 276 -16.47 5.45 -12.15
N ILE A 277 -17.80 5.51 -12.02
CA ILE A 277 -18.56 4.70 -11.05
C ILE A 277 -18.41 3.20 -11.31
N LYS A 278 -18.39 2.76 -12.58
CA LYS A 278 -18.18 1.35 -12.93
C LYS A 278 -16.79 0.85 -12.51
N ILE A 279 -15.78 1.71 -12.49
CA ILE A 279 -14.43 1.36 -12.03
C ILE A 279 -14.39 1.28 -10.51
N PHE A 280 -14.80 2.35 -9.83
CA PHE A 280 -14.92 2.39 -8.38
C PHE A 280 -15.87 3.53 -7.95
N PRO A 281 -16.89 3.27 -7.12
CA PRO A 281 -17.91 4.26 -6.73
C PRO A 281 -17.40 5.22 -5.64
N THR A 282 -16.54 6.16 -6.01
CA THR A 282 -16.06 7.24 -5.13
C THR A 282 -17.07 8.38 -5.01
N ASP A 283 -16.95 9.20 -3.97
CA ASP A 283 -17.78 10.39 -3.82
C ASP A 283 -17.60 11.37 -4.98
N GLU A 284 -16.37 11.53 -5.50
CA GLU A 284 -16.10 12.35 -6.67
C GLU A 284 -16.81 11.84 -7.92
N ALA A 285 -16.80 10.52 -8.14
CA ALA A 285 -17.47 9.90 -9.29
C ALA A 285 -18.99 10.06 -9.21
N HIS A 286 -19.57 9.91 -8.02
CA HIS A 286 -20.99 10.13 -7.78
C HIS A 286 -21.39 11.60 -7.96
N ASN A 287 -20.60 12.54 -7.45
CA ASN A 287 -20.84 13.97 -7.61
C ASN A 287 -20.75 14.38 -9.10
N ALA A 288 -19.73 13.88 -9.82
CA ALA A 288 -19.60 14.12 -11.25
C ALA A 288 -20.80 13.59 -12.04
N LEU A 289 -21.28 12.36 -11.73
CA LEU A 289 -22.45 11.78 -12.40
C LEU A 289 -23.70 12.62 -12.17
N PHE A 290 -23.90 13.02 -10.92
CA PHE A 290 -25.04 13.83 -10.52
C PHE A 290 -25.06 15.19 -11.21
N LYS A 291 -23.91 15.91 -11.21
CA LYS A 291 -23.77 17.19 -11.91
C LYS A 291 -24.04 17.04 -13.41
N ALA A 292 -23.44 16.04 -14.05
CA ALA A 292 -23.68 15.77 -15.47
C ALA A 292 -25.15 15.48 -15.79
N TYR A 293 -25.87 14.83 -14.88
CA TYR A 293 -27.29 14.53 -15.03
C TYR A 293 -28.19 15.77 -14.96
N ILE A 294 -27.87 16.74 -14.10
CA ILE A 294 -28.64 18.00 -14.00
C ILE A 294 -28.52 18.85 -15.27
N PHE A 295 -27.36 18.79 -15.94
CA PHE A 295 -27.06 19.59 -17.14
C PHE A 295 -27.65 18.98 -18.43
N ALA A 296 -28.61 18.06 -18.34
CA ALA A 296 -29.39 17.58 -19.48
C ALA A 296 -29.87 18.76 -20.33
N PRO A 297 -29.91 18.62 -21.67
CA PRO A 297 -30.40 17.42 -22.33
C PRO A 297 -29.32 16.51 -22.94
N PHE A 298 -29.59 15.20 -22.89
CA PHE A 298 -28.72 14.18 -23.49
C PHE A 298 -28.98 14.00 -24.98
N TYR A 299 -27.93 13.64 -25.72
CA TYR A 299 -28.05 13.33 -27.15
C TYR A 299 -27.52 11.95 -27.54
N LYS A 300 -27.96 11.48 -28.71
CA LYS A 300 -27.35 10.38 -29.46
C LYS A 300 -26.80 10.89 -30.78
N THR A 301 -25.67 10.33 -31.23
CA THR A 301 -25.08 10.67 -32.52
C THR A 301 -25.54 9.73 -33.63
N ILE A 302 -25.78 10.26 -34.82
CA ILE A 302 -26.00 9.53 -36.07
C ILE A 302 -24.98 10.02 -37.10
N PRO A 303 -24.35 9.13 -37.89
CA PRO A 303 -23.42 9.54 -38.95
C PRO A 303 -24.16 10.27 -40.07
N GLY A 304 -23.54 11.34 -40.57
CA GLY A 304 -24.01 12.15 -41.68
C GLY A 304 -23.89 13.64 -41.41
N SER A 305 -23.98 14.45 -42.46
CA SER A 305 -23.66 15.88 -42.42
C SER A 305 -24.82 16.77 -42.88
N PHE A 306 -25.82 16.20 -43.55
CA PHE A 306 -26.96 16.95 -44.08
C PHE A 306 -28.25 16.21 -43.76
N VAL A 307 -29.29 16.93 -43.31
CA VAL A 307 -30.54 16.32 -42.86
C VAL A 307 -31.75 16.99 -43.51
N LYS A 308 -32.79 16.21 -43.81
CA LYS A 308 -34.13 16.74 -44.12
C LYS A 308 -35.17 15.95 -43.33
N ILE A 309 -36.12 16.63 -42.72
CA ILE A 309 -37.28 15.96 -42.09
C ILE A 309 -38.28 15.64 -43.18
N TYR A 310 -38.87 14.46 -43.07
CA TYR A 310 -40.07 14.15 -43.83
C TYR A 310 -41.21 15.09 -43.41
N PRO A 311 -42.05 15.52 -44.35
CA PRO A 311 -43.32 16.20 -44.06
C PRO A 311 -44.16 15.53 -42.95
N ASN A 312 -44.04 14.21 -42.76
CA ASN A 312 -44.72 13.47 -41.70
C ASN A 312 -44.16 13.68 -40.27
N GLY A 313 -43.03 14.36 -40.11
CA GLY A 313 -42.36 14.63 -38.82
C GLY A 313 -41.70 13.42 -38.13
N LYS A 314 -41.91 12.19 -38.64
CA LYS A 314 -41.46 10.93 -38.00
C LYS A 314 -40.14 10.41 -38.53
N ASN A 315 -39.85 10.66 -39.79
CA ASN A 315 -38.62 10.19 -40.43
C ASN A 315 -37.71 11.39 -40.76
N ILE A 316 -36.41 11.11 -40.82
CA ILE A 316 -35.41 12.01 -41.39
C ILE A 316 -34.67 11.28 -42.50
N ALA A 317 -34.31 12.00 -43.55
CA ALA A 317 -33.28 11.58 -44.48
C ALA A 317 -31.96 12.23 -44.05
N VAL A 318 -30.89 11.46 -44.08
CA VAL A 318 -29.55 11.88 -43.73
C VAL A 318 -28.64 11.58 -44.90
N MET A 319 -27.94 12.57 -45.42
CA MET A 319 -26.93 12.38 -46.44
C MET A 319 -25.53 12.53 -45.83
N ASP A 320 -24.66 11.55 -46.10
CA ASP A 320 -23.25 11.63 -45.74
C ASP A 320 -22.41 12.32 -46.83
N ASN A 321 -21.15 12.59 -46.51
CA ASN A 321 -20.21 13.24 -47.43
C ASN A 321 -19.86 12.39 -48.67
N PHE A 322 -20.30 11.14 -48.73
CA PHE A 322 -20.08 10.22 -49.86
C PHE A 322 -21.31 10.09 -50.77
N GLY A 323 -22.38 10.85 -50.51
CA GLY A 323 -23.62 10.77 -51.28
C GLY A 323 -24.44 9.53 -50.96
N VAL A 324 -24.35 8.99 -49.75
CA VAL A 324 -25.28 7.96 -49.29
C VAL A 324 -26.38 8.62 -48.49
N ILE A 325 -27.61 8.47 -48.96
CA ILE A 325 -28.82 8.92 -48.27
C ILE A 325 -29.38 7.76 -47.46
N SER A 326 -29.41 7.93 -46.15
CA SER A 326 -29.96 6.99 -45.18
C SER A 326 -31.25 7.55 -44.59
N ILE A 327 -32.34 6.77 -44.62
CA ILE A 327 -33.60 7.12 -43.98
C ILE A 327 -33.62 6.57 -42.56
N TYR A 328 -33.83 7.45 -41.59
CA TYR A 328 -33.94 7.10 -40.18
C TYR A 328 -35.34 7.41 -39.65
N ASP A 329 -35.91 6.45 -38.94
CA ASP A 329 -36.97 6.71 -37.98
C ASP A 329 -36.31 7.20 -36.70
N TRP A 330 -36.21 8.52 -36.59
CA TRP A 330 -35.52 9.16 -35.46
C TRP A 330 -36.39 9.18 -34.20
N GLN A 331 -37.68 8.87 -34.30
CA GLN A 331 -38.55 8.60 -33.16
C GLN A 331 -38.26 7.20 -32.59
N ALA A 332 -38.21 6.17 -33.45
CA ALA A 332 -37.93 4.78 -33.06
C ALA A 332 -36.44 4.42 -32.96
N ASN A 333 -35.53 5.37 -33.24
CA ASN A 333 -34.07 5.18 -33.26
C ASN A 333 -33.60 4.04 -34.20
N LYS A 334 -34.27 3.84 -35.34
CA LYS A 334 -33.98 2.76 -36.30
C LYS A 334 -33.70 3.29 -37.70
N SER A 335 -32.65 2.79 -38.36
CA SER A 335 -32.45 2.99 -39.80
C SER A 335 -33.42 2.12 -40.60
N LYS A 336 -34.06 2.70 -41.61
CA LYS A 336 -35.01 1.98 -42.48
C LYS A 336 -34.40 1.59 -43.81
N LEU A 337 -33.81 2.56 -44.53
CA LEU A 337 -33.43 2.39 -45.93
C LEU A 337 -32.14 3.17 -46.22
N LYS A 338 -31.35 2.71 -47.20
CA LYS A 338 -30.15 3.40 -47.69
C LYS A 338 -30.14 3.42 -49.21
N TYR A 339 -29.79 4.57 -49.77
CA TYR A 339 -29.65 4.82 -51.20
C TYR A 339 -28.32 5.49 -51.44
N LYS A 340 -27.63 5.13 -52.54
CA LYS A 340 -26.36 5.76 -52.92
C LYS A 340 -26.55 6.52 -54.22
N LEU A 341 -26.09 7.78 -54.25
CA LEU A 341 -26.12 8.60 -55.46
C LEU A 341 -25.24 7.97 -56.53
N LYS A 342 -25.67 8.10 -57.79
CA LYS A 342 -25.05 7.39 -58.90
C LYS A 342 -23.80 8.10 -59.42
N TYR A 343 -23.77 9.43 -59.39
CA TYR A 343 -22.70 10.24 -59.95
C TYR A 343 -21.82 10.96 -58.91
N GLY A 344 -21.79 10.44 -57.68
CA GLY A 344 -21.05 11.06 -56.58
C GLY A 344 -21.73 12.33 -56.06
N PHE A 345 -21.32 12.75 -54.88
CA PHE A 345 -21.90 13.90 -54.18
C PHE A 345 -20.85 14.99 -53.98
N ASP A 346 -21.19 16.20 -54.41
CA ASP A 346 -20.49 17.43 -54.09
C ASP A 346 -21.42 18.34 -53.28
N PRO A 347 -21.23 18.44 -51.94
CA PRO A 347 -22.12 19.21 -51.08
C PRO A 347 -22.24 20.70 -51.44
N GLN A 348 -21.29 21.27 -52.20
CA GLN A 348 -21.39 22.66 -52.65
C GLN A 348 -22.25 22.81 -53.92
N SER A 349 -22.33 21.76 -54.73
CA SER A 349 -22.99 21.76 -56.03
C SER A 349 -24.39 21.14 -56.04
N TYR A 350 -24.80 20.43 -54.98
CA TYR A 350 -26.13 19.82 -54.89
C TYR A 350 -27.04 20.54 -53.89
N ASP A 351 -28.33 20.61 -54.23
CA ASP A 351 -29.43 20.84 -53.30
C ASP A 351 -30.37 19.63 -53.35
N TRP A 352 -31.13 19.38 -52.30
CA TRP A 352 -32.00 18.21 -52.24
C TRP A 352 -33.20 18.41 -51.32
N GLN A 353 -34.28 17.70 -51.64
CA GLN A 353 -35.54 17.77 -50.93
C GLN A 353 -36.27 16.42 -50.95
N ILE A 354 -37.19 16.25 -50.01
CA ILE A 354 -38.15 15.15 -50.00
C ILE A 354 -39.45 15.70 -50.57
N SER A 355 -40.11 14.96 -51.46
CA SER A 355 -41.40 15.40 -52.01
C SER A 355 -42.45 15.52 -50.91
N ASP A 356 -43.40 16.45 -51.07
CA ASP A 356 -44.45 16.72 -50.06
C ASP A 356 -45.30 15.46 -49.73
N ASP A 357 -45.47 14.59 -50.71
CA ASP A 357 -46.18 13.30 -50.57
C ASP A 357 -45.31 12.18 -49.96
N ASN A 358 -44.07 12.49 -49.57
CA ASN A 358 -43.08 11.57 -49.01
C ASN A 358 -42.69 10.39 -49.92
N SER A 359 -42.98 10.48 -51.23
CA SER A 359 -42.77 9.36 -52.15
C SER A 359 -41.40 9.36 -52.83
N ASN A 360 -40.74 10.52 -52.94
CA ASN A 360 -39.49 10.67 -53.66
C ASN A 360 -38.47 11.53 -52.91
N ILE A 361 -37.19 11.22 -53.09
CA ILE A 361 -36.09 12.17 -52.85
C ILE A 361 -35.72 12.79 -54.18
N ILE A 362 -35.62 14.11 -54.19
CA ILE A 362 -35.30 14.92 -55.35
C ILE A 362 -33.95 15.56 -55.11
N ILE A 363 -33.05 15.42 -56.07
CA ILE A 363 -31.69 15.94 -56.01
C ILE A 363 -31.51 16.86 -57.20
N ASN A 364 -31.25 18.11 -56.87
CA ASN A 364 -31.07 19.21 -57.80
C ASN A 364 -29.58 19.54 -57.85
N SER A 365 -29.04 19.73 -59.05
CA SER A 365 -27.70 20.30 -59.18
C SER A 365 -27.80 21.81 -59.37
N LYS A 366 -27.00 22.56 -58.61
CA LYS A 366 -26.73 23.99 -58.84
C LYS A 366 -25.85 24.22 -60.07
N ASN A 367 -25.15 23.19 -60.55
CA ASN A 367 -24.30 23.21 -61.73
C ASN A 367 -24.95 22.44 -62.90
N SER A 368 -25.10 23.08 -64.06
CA SER A 368 -25.78 22.51 -65.24
C SER A 368 -25.16 21.21 -65.78
N SER A 369 -23.90 20.93 -65.44
CA SER A 369 -23.17 19.75 -65.92
C SER A 369 -23.56 18.45 -65.21
N VAL A 370 -24.27 18.53 -64.08
CA VAL A 370 -24.65 17.39 -63.25
C VAL A 370 -26.15 17.18 -63.37
N PRO A 371 -26.61 15.93 -63.59
CA PRO A 371 -28.01 15.68 -63.87
C PRO A 371 -28.88 15.72 -62.60
N TYR A 372 -30.15 16.10 -62.78
CA TYR A 372 -31.18 15.99 -61.76
C TYR A 372 -31.54 14.51 -61.54
N GLU A 373 -31.57 14.08 -60.29
CA GLU A 373 -31.87 12.71 -59.88
C GLU A 373 -33.17 12.68 -59.06
N ILE A 374 -33.99 11.65 -59.29
CA ILE A 374 -35.15 11.34 -58.45
C ILE A 374 -35.08 9.88 -58.00
N ILE A 375 -35.21 9.68 -56.69
CA ILE A 375 -35.18 8.36 -56.05
C ILE A 375 -36.56 8.10 -55.48
N ASN A 376 -37.25 7.08 -56.00
CA ASN A 376 -38.52 6.66 -55.45
C ASN A 376 -38.30 5.86 -54.17
N LEU A 377 -38.87 6.30 -53.06
CA LEU A 377 -38.63 5.73 -51.74
C LEU A 377 -39.29 4.36 -51.53
N ALA A 378 -40.41 4.09 -52.20
CA ALA A 378 -41.11 2.82 -52.08
C ALA A 378 -40.40 1.69 -52.84
N THR A 379 -39.90 1.99 -54.03
CA THR A 379 -39.29 0.99 -54.93
C THR A 379 -37.76 1.01 -54.90
N GLY A 380 -37.16 2.08 -54.38
CA GLY A 380 -35.72 2.36 -54.53
C GLY A 380 -35.30 2.69 -55.96
N ASN A 381 -36.25 2.82 -56.90
CA ASN A 381 -35.94 3.10 -58.29
C ASN A 381 -35.33 4.48 -58.43
N HIS A 382 -34.18 4.50 -59.12
CA HIS A 382 -33.41 5.72 -59.37
C HIS A 382 -33.59 6.15 -60.82
N ARG A 383 -34.07 7.38 -61.06
CA ARG A 383 -34.28 7.96 -62.39
C ARG A 383 -33.47 9.24 -62.57
N ILE A 384 -32.88 9.40 -63.75
CA ILE A 384 -32.11 10.57 -64.16
C ILE A 384 -32.99 11.41 -65.08
N LEU A 385 -33.39 12.60 -64.64
CA LEU A 385 -34.39 13.40 -65.32
C LEU A 385 -33.88 14.04 -66.61
N ASN A 386 -32.58 14.35 -66.71
CA ASN A 386 -31.97 14.86 -67.95
C ASN A 386 -32.11 13.89 -69.14
N LYS A 387 -32.31 12.59 -68.89
CA LYS A 387 -32.56 11.61 -69.94
C LYS A 387 -34.00 11.65 -70.45
N LEU A 388 -34.93 12.14 -69.64
CA LEU A 388 -36.35 12.18 -69.92
C LEU A 388 -36.76 13.35 -70.84
N ILE A 389 -35.90 14.37 -70.97
CA ILE A 389 -36.20 15.53 -71.81
C ILE A 389 -35.83 15.20 -73.27
N PRO A 390 -36.78 15.39 -74.23
CA PRO A 390 -36.55 15.12 -75.65
C PRO A 390 -35.43 16.01 -76.24
N ASP A 391 -35.43 17.30 -75.92
CA ASP A 391 -34.47 18.26 -76.43
C ASP A 391 -33.35 18.52 -75.40
N LYS A 392 -32.11 18.23 -75.80
CA LYS A 392 -30.92 18.37 -74.93
C LYS A 392 -30.47 19.82 -74.75
N THR A 393 -31.04 20.77 -75.49
CA THR A 393 -30.78 22.21 -75.32
C THR A 393 -31.60 22.85 -74.20
N GLU A 394 -32.59 22.13 -73.65
CA GLU A 394 -33.42 22.64 -72.56
C GLU A 394 -32.66 22.65 -71.24
N LYS A 395 -32.72 23.78 -70.53
CA LYS A 395 -32.19 23.92 -69.18
C LYS A 395 -33.26 23.48 -68.18
N ILE A 396 -32.96 22.50 -67.33
CA ILE A 396 -33.84 22.19 -66.20
C ILE A 396 -33.75 23.34 -65.19
N LEU A 397 -34.91 23.91 -64.86
CA LEU A 397 -35.02 24.95 -63.84
C LEU A 397 -35.28 24.36 -62.46
N ARG A 398 -36.28 23.49 -62.33
CA ARG A 398 -36.69 22.92 -61.03
C ARG A 398 -37.65 21.75 -61.16
N ILE A 399 -37.88 21.04 -60.06
CA ILE A 399 -38.93 20.03 -59.90
C ILE A 399 -39.96 20.57 -58.90
N SER A 400 -41.25 20.30 -59.12
CA SER A 400 -42.31 20.69 -58.18
C SER A 400 -42.14 20.05 -56.80
N ASN A 401 -42.67 20.67 -55.76
CA ASN A 401 -42.53 20.19 -54.39
C ASN A 401 -43.20 18.81 -54.19
N ASP A 402 -44.26 18.51 -54.96
CA ASP A 402 -44.89 17.18 -55.03
C ASP A 402 -44.05 16.10 -55.78
N GLY A 403 -42.94 16.48 -56.42
CA GLY A 403 -42.08 15.57 -57.19
C GLY A 403 -42.70 15.00 -58.47
N LYS A 404 -43.83 15.55 -58.94
CA LYS A 404 -44.56 15.03 -60.11
C LYS A 404 -44.27 15.77 -61.40
N LYS A 405 -43.76 17.01 -61.32
CA LYS A 405 -43.55 17.89 -62.47
C LYS A 405 -42.10 18.36 -62.57
N LEU A 406 -41.57 18.36 -63.77
CA LEU A 406 -40.25 18.88 -64.11
C LEU A 406 -40.43 20.15 -64.94
N VAL A 407 -39.79 21.24 -64.52
CA VAL A 407 -39.85 22.53 -65.21
C VAL A 407 -38.55 22.77 -65.94
N THR A 408 -38.64 23.02 -67.24
CA THR A 408 -37.51 23.35 -68.10
C THR A 408 -37.68 24.71 -68.75
N LEU A 409 -36.58 25.29 -69.19
CA LEU A 409 -36.50 26.53 -69.95
C LEU A 409 -35.87 26.23 -71.31
N LYS A 410 -36.54 26.66 -72.37
CA LYS A 410 -36.06 26.60 -73.75
C LYS A 410 -36.25 27.96 -74.40
N LYS A 411 -35.15 28.67 -74.66
CA LYS A 411 -35.18 30.09 -75.07
C LYS A 411 -36.03 30.90 -74.08
N ASP A 412 -37.16 31.46 -74.52
CA ASP A 412 -38.07 32.24 -73.68
C ASP A 412 -39.34 31.46 -73.30
N ARG A 413 -39.31 30.12 -73.37
CA ARG A 413 -40.45 29.26 -73.05
C ARG A 413 -40.18 28.41 -71.83
N VAL A 414 -41.12 28.43 -70.89
CA VAL A 414 -41.12 27.54 -69.74
C VAL A 414 -42.07 26.38 -69.98
N ILE A 415 -41.53 25.17 -69.88
CA ILE A 415 -42.22 23.92 -70.19
C ILE A 415 -42.34 23.09 -68.91
N PHE A 416 -43.53 22.57 -68.65
CA PHE A 416 -43.84 21.71 -67.52
C PHE A 416 -44.05 20.29 -68.04
N TYR A 417 -43.16 19.38 -67.68
CA TYR A 417 -43.26 17.95 -67.98
C TYR A 417 -43.84 17.18 -66.81
N ASN A 418 -44.61 16.14 -67.09
CA ASN A 418 -44.95 15.11 -66.10
C ASN A 418 -43.78 14.12 -65.99
N ILE A 419 -43.23 13.96 -64.80
CA ILE A 419 -42.04 13.13 -64.57
C ILE A 419 -42.30 11.64 -64.84
N ASN A 420 -43.54 11.17 -64.70
CA ASN A 420 -43.85 9.75 -64.81
C ASN A 420 -43.85 9.25 -66.26
N ASN A 421 -44.39 10.06 -67.18
CA ASN A 421 -44.61 9.69 -68.58
C ASN A 421 -43.96 10.65 -69.59
N THR A 422 -43.26 11.70 -69.13
CA THR A 422 -42.57 12.71 -69.95
C THR A 422 -43.46 13.54 -70.87
N SER A 423 -44.78 13.51 -70.67
CA SER A 423 -45.70 14.35 -71.45
C SER A 423 -45.64 15.81 -71.00
N ILE A 424 -45.74 16.74 -71.95
CA ILE A 424 -45.90 18.17 -71.66
C ILE A 424 -47.28 18.40 -71.02
N VAL A 425 -47.29 18.90 -69.79
CA VAL A 425 -48.49 19.30 -69.04
C VAL A 425 -48.90 20.72 -69.41
N LYS A 426 -47.92 21.61 -69.58
CA LYS A 426 -48.14 23.02 -69.90
C LYS A 426 -46.88 23.62 -70.53
N GLU A 427 -47.04 24.52 -71.49
CA GLU A 427 -45.98 25.33 -72.06
C GLU A 427 -46.41 26.80 -72.01
N LYS A 428 -45.47 27.69 -71.71
CA LYS A 428 -45.75 29.12 -71.61
C LYS A 428 -44.62 29.97 -72.17
N GLU A 429 -44.98 30.89 -73.04
CA GLU A 429 -44.06 31.87 -73.60
C GLU A 429 -43.93 33.10 -72.69
N MET A 430 -42.69 33.49 -72.40
CA MET A 430 -42.33 34.55 -71.47
C MET A 430 -41.87 35.84 -72.16
N SER A 431 -41.61 35.80 -73.46
CA SER A 431 -41.24 36.95 -74.30
C SER A 431 -42.21 38.13 -74.12
N ASN A 432 -43.52 37.85 -74.11
CA ASN A 432 -44.61 38.82 -73.88
C ASN A 432 -44.62 39.45 -72.48
N LEU A 433 -43.81 38.95 -71.54
CA LEU A 433 -43.71 39.45 -70.18
C LEU A 433 -42.41 40.22 -69.92
N TYR A 434 -41.54 40.36 -70.93
CA TYR A 434 -40.17 40.88 -70.79
C TYR A 434 -39.40 40.19 -69.66
N LEU A 435 -39.68 38.90 -69.43
CA LEU A 435 -39.08 38.09 -68.39
C LEU A 435 -38.39 36.88 -69.05
N ASN A 436 -37.09 36.75 -68.85
CA ASN A 436 -36.38 35.50 -69.14
C ASN A 436 -35.97 34.89 -67.78
N PRO A 437 -36.82 34.03 -67.19
CA PRO A 437 -36.66 33.59 -65.82
C PRO A 437 -35.47 32.64 -65.71
N GLU A 438 -34.46 33.04 -64.92
CA GLU A 438 -33.32 32.17 -64.61
C GLU A 438 -33.65 31.18 -63.50
N ASN A 439 -34.66 31.50 -62.68
CA ASN A 439 -35.07 30.75 -61.51
C ASN A 439 -36.59 30.63 -61.42
N ILE A 440 -37.05 29.52 -60.83
CA ILE A 440 -38.46 29.28 -60.48
C ILE A 440 -38.56 28.66 -59.09
N LEU A 441 -39.62 28.95 -58.37
CA LEU A 441 -39.97 28.36 -57.08
C LEU A 441 -41.48 28.07 -57.06
N PHE A 442 -41.84 26.88 -56.59
CA PHE A 442 -43.23 26.53 -56.31
C PHE A 442 -43.57 26.92 -54.89
N ALA A 443 -44.73 27.56 -54.72
CA ALA A 443 -45.34 27.71 -53.42
C ALA A 443 -45.70 26.32 -52.83
N PRO A 444 -45.84 26.19 -51.50
CA PRO A 444 -46.16 24.92 -50.83
C PRO A 444 -47.42 24.23 -51.40
N ASP A 445 -48.42 24.99 -51.84
CA ASP A 445 -49.63 24.44 -52.47
C ASP A 445 -49.40 23.82 -53.86
N ASN A 446 -48.19 23.98 -54.41
CA ASN A 446 -47.78 23.67 -55.77
C ASN A 446 -48.56 24.41 -56.88
N LYS A 447 -49.57 25.23 -56.56
CA LYS A 447 -50.45 25.97 -57.49
C LYS A 447 -49.91 27.34 -57.84
N ILE A 448 -49.18 27.98 -56.94
CA ILE A 448 -48.52 29.25 -57.20
C ILE A 448 -47.04 29.03 -57.51
N ILE A 449 -46.55 29.78 -58.48
CA ILE A 449 -45.15 29.80 -58.89
C ILE A 449 -44.62 31.23 -58.85
N ALA A 450 -43.41 31.39 -58.32
CA ALA A 450 -42.60 32.59 -58.48
C ALA A 450 -41.52 32.30 -59.51
N MET A 451 -41.41 33.17 -60.51
CA MET A 451 -40.41 33.09 -61.57
C MET A 451 -39.67 34.41 -61.58
N TRP A 452 -38.34 34.38 -61.56
CA TRP A 452 -37.59 35.63 -61.54
C TRP A 452 -36.32 35.57 -62.37
N ASN A 453 -35.90 36.75 -62.77
CA ASN A 453 -34.57 37.03 -63.29
C ASN A 453 -33.88 38.02 -62.34
N LYS A 454 -32.84 38.70 -62.82
CA LYS A 454 -32.11 39.68 -62.03
C LYS A 454 -32.99 40.77 -61.40
N SER A 455 -33.96 41.35 -62.11
CA SER A 455 -34.66 42.57 -61.67
C SER A 455 -36.19 42.48 -61.72
N THR A 456 -36.74 41.30 -61.95
CA THR A 456 -38.19 41.13 -62.13
C THR A 456 -38.61 39.79 -61.56
N ILE A 457 -39.67 39.81 -60.78
CA ILE A 457 -40.34 38.63 -60.25
C ILE A 457 -41.79 38.59 -60.74
N LEU A 458 -42.15 37.47 -61.32
CA LEU A 458 -43.51 37.14 -61.71
C LEU A 458 -44.04 36.12 -60.73
N VAL A 459 -45.12 36.45 -60.06
CA VAL A 459 -45.87 35.54 -59.19
C VAL A 459 -47.17 35.21 -59.89
N GLN A 460 -47.42 33.93 -60.08
CA GLN A 460 -48.58 33.48 -60.83
C GLN A 460 -49.13 32.18 -60.28
N ASN A 461 -50.45 32.08 -60.22
CA ASN A 461 -51.09 30.77 -60.12
C ASN A 461 -50.99 30.07 -61.49
N TYR A 462 -50.29 28.94 -61.55
CA TYR A 462 -50.01 28.26 -62.82
C TYR A 462 -51.26 27.56 -63.39
N GLN A 463 -52.30 27.33 -62.59
CA GLN A 463 -53.57 26.75 -63.04
C GLN A 463 -54.53 27.83 -63.59
N SER A 464 -54.46 29.05 -63.07
CA SER A 464 -55.28 30.19 -63.51
C SER A 464 -54.52 31.16 -64.43
N GLN A 465 -55.23 32.15 -65.00
CA GLN A 465 -54.59 33.24 -65.76
C GLN A 465 -54.09 34.40 -64.87
N LYS A 466 -54.43 34.40 -63.57
CA LYS A 466 -54.06 35.48 -62.63
C LYS A 466 -52.55 35.51 -62.41
N LYS A 467 -51.95 36.69 -62.57
CA LYS A 467 -50.51 36.93 -62.45
C LYS A 467 -50.25 38.34 -61.91
N ILE A 468 -49.23 38.46 -61.09
CA ILE A 468 -48.68 39.74 -60.65
C ILE A 468 -47.24 39.80 -61.13
N LEU A 469 -46.94 40.81 -61.93
CA LEU A 469 -45.58 41.12 -62.33
C LEU A 469 -45.10 42.24 -61.43
N TYR A 470 -44.13 41.93 -60.59
CA TYR A 470 -43.45 42.90 -59.78
C TYR A 470 -42.09 43.17 -60.40
N LYS A 471 -41.83 44.44 -60.72
CA LYS A 471 -40.57 44.90 -61.32
C LYS A 471 -39.79 45.74 -60.32
N PRO A 472 -39.25 45.14 -59.27
CA PRO A 472 -38.50 45.93 -58.34
C PRO A 472 -37.03 45.90 -58.74
N PHE A 473 -36.41 47.05 -58.62
CA PHE A 473 -34.96 47.24 -58.56
C PHE A 473 -34.19 47.35 -59.87
N GLN A 474 -33.19 48.22 -59.78
CA GLN A 474 -32.08 48.37 -60.70
C GLN A 474 -31.00 47.28 -60.51
N GLU A 475 -31.22 46.26 -59.66
CA GLU A 475 -30.20 45.31 -59.18
C GLU A 475 -30.71 43.87 -59.02
N ASN A 476 -29.78 42.93 -58.76
CA ASN A 476 -30.00 41.47 -58.80
C ASN A 476 -30.72 40.92 -57.55
N ILE A 477 -31.82 40.19 -57.75
CA ILE A 477 -32.48 39.34 -56.76
C ILE A 477 -31.59 38.14 -56.44
N THR A 478 -31.28 37.91 -55.15
CA THR A 478 -30.36 36.85 -54.70
C THR A 478 -31.10 35.61 -54.18
N GLU A 479 -32.22 35.80 -53.50
CA GLU A 479 -33.00 34.73 -52.89
C GLU A 479 -34.50 35.06 -52.98
N VAL A 480 -35.34 34.03 -53.15
CA VAL A 480 -36.81 34.12 -53.09
C VAL A 480 -37.33 32.94 -52.28
N VAL A 481 -38.19 33.20 -51.29
CA VAL A 481 -38.77 32.16 -50.42
C VAL A 481 -40.27 32.41 -50.23
N PHE A 482 -41.09 31.37 -50.33
CA PHE A 482 -42.51 31.44 -49.97
C PHE A 482 -42.72 31.13 -48.48
N SER A 483 -43.71 31.79 -47.87
CA SER A 483 -44.27 31.36 -46.59
C SER A 483 -44.82 29.95 -46.70
N GLU A 484 -44.63 29.12 -45.67
CA GLU A 484 -45.10 27.73 -45.68
C GLU A 484 -46.58 27.55 -45.28
N ASN A 485 -47.24 28.59 -44.75
CA ASN A 485 -48.64 28.50 -44.33
C ASN A 485 -49.61 28.40 -45.52
N ASN A 486 -50.52 27.42 -45.46
CA ASN A 486 -51.48 27.05 -46.50
C ASN A 486 -52.92 27.51 -46.19
N ASP A 487 -53.11 28.54 -45.36
CA ASP A 487 -54.46 28.93 -44.94
C ASP A 487 -55.19 29.73 -46.05
N PHE A 488 -55.86 28.99 -46.94
CA PHE A 488 -56.59 29.51 -48.12
C PHE A 488 -57.74 30.47 -47.78
N ASP A 489 -58.20 30.50 -46.53
CA ASP A 489 -59.27 31.39 -46.06
C ASP A 489 -58.79 32.81 -45.72
N ARG A 490 -57.47 33.06 -45.71
CA ARG A 490 -56.91 34.36 -45.30
C ARG A 490 -56.76 35.35 -46.46
N LEU A 491 -56.68 36.64 -46.10
CA LEU A 491 -56.52 37.78 -47.01
C LEU A 491 -55.26 37.71 -47.88
N TYR A 492 -54.25 36.92 -47.53
CA TYR A 492 -53.00 36.78 -48.29
C TYR A 492 -52.76 35.31 -48.60
N SER A 493 -52.62 34.96 -49.88
CA SER A 493 -52.58 33.55 -50.29
C SER A 493 -51.20 32.92 -50.11
N HIS A 494 -50.12 33.70 -50.20
CA HIS A 494 -48.75 33.33 -49.82
C HIS A 494 -47.95 34.63 -49.58
N SER A 495 -46.97 34.63 -48.68
CA SER A 495 -45.99 35.71 -48.60
C SER A 495 -44.71 35.32 -49.31
N ILE A 496 -44.04 36.27 -49.96
CA ILE A 496 -42.76 36.08 -50.63
C ILE A 496 -41.74 36.96 -49.96
N TYR A 497 -40.70 36.35 -49.42
CA TYR A 497 -39.48 37.06 -49.09
C TYR A 497 -38.56 37.07 -50.32
N PHE A 498 -37.88 38.19 -50.55
CA PHE A 498 -36.67 38.17 -51.36
C PHE A 498 -35.60 39.10 -50.81
N SER A 499 -34.36 38.75 -51.11
CA SER A 499 -33.17 39.54 -50.74
C SER A 499 -32.51 40.17 -51.97
N SER A 500 -31.92 41.35 -51.77
CA SER A 500 -31.13 42.09 -52.76
C SER A 500 -29.99 42.85 -52.05
N LYS A 501 -28.93 43.24 -52.79
CA LYS A 501 -27.80 44.02 -52.23
C LYS A 501 -28.22 45.32 -51.52
N LYS A 502 -29.36 45.89 -51.93
CA LYS A 502 -29.91 47.15 -51.43
C LYS A 502 -31.14 46.94 -50.56
N GLY A 503 -31.44 45.73 -50.09
CA GLY A 503 -32.49 45.51 -49.10
C GLY A 503 -33.16 44.14 -49.15
N ASP A 504 -33.77 43.80 -48.03
CA ASP A 504 -34.50 42.57 -47.78
C ASP A 504 -35.98 42.91 -47.64
N TYR A 505 -36.83 42.25 -48.40
CA TYR A 505 -38.22 42.67 -48.53
C TYR A 505 -39.17 41.49 -48.33
N LEU A 506 -40.28 41.75 -47.63
CA LEU A 506 -41.36 40.81 -47.44
C LEU A 506 -42.64 41.30 -48.15
N PHE A 507 -43.18 40.45 -49.02
CA PHE A 507 -44.38 40.71 -49.83
C PHE A 507 -45.52 39.83 -49.38
N ASN A 508 -46.72 40.39 -49.31
CA ASN A 508 -47.93 39.59 -49.19
C ASN A 508 -48.66 39.52 -50.53
N PHE A 509 -48.84 38.30 -51.06
CA PHE A 509 -49.50 38.06 -52.34
C PHE A 509 -50.99 37.75 -52.14
N ASP A 510 -51.88 38.69 -52.48
CA ASP A 510 -53.32 38.42 -52.66
C ASP A 510 -53.72 38.31 -54.15
N PRO A 511 -53.93 37.09 -54.68
CA PRO A 511 -54.36 36.84 -56.05
C PRO A 511 -55.81 37.29 -56.32
N ARG A 512 -56.59 37.66 -55.31
CA ARG A 512 -57.95 38.17 -55.48
C ARG A 512 -57.96 39.64 -55.87
N VAL A 513 -57.14 40.47 -55.20
CA VAL A 513 -57.18 41.93 -55.35
C VAL A 513 -56.09 42.51 -56.25
N ASN A 514 -55.12 41.68 -56.69
CA ASN A 514 -54.02 42.13 -57.55
C ASN A 514 -53.22 43.30 -56.95
N SER A 515 -53.24 43.42 -55.61
CA SER A 515 -52.53 44.43 -54.82
C SER A 515 -51.29 43.82 -54.17
N ILE A 516 -50.31 44.67 -53.86
CA ILE A 516 -49.03 44.28 -53.27
C ILE A 516 -48.80 45.16 -52.04
N ASP A 517 -48.82 44.55 -50.85
CA ASP A 517 -48.27 45.16 -49.64
C ASP A 517 -46.84 44.66 -49.48
N SER A 518 -45.89 45.57 -49.31
CA SER A 518 -44.47 45.26 -49.15
C SER A 518 -43.86 46.04 -48.01
N ILE A 519 -42.99 45.40 -47.23
CA ILE A 519 -42.19 46.08 -46.21
C ILE A 519 -40.70 45.82 -46.45
N ASP A 520 -39.88 46.87 -46.33
CA ASP A 520 -38.42 46.73 -46.26
C ASP A 520 -38.06 46.31 -44.83
N LEU A 521 -37.57 45.08 -44.68
CA LEU A 521 -37.26 44.51 -43.38
C LEU A 521 -36.07 45.23 -42.71
N ARG A 522 -35.28 46.05 -43.41
CA ARG A 522 -34.21 46.84 -42.77
C ARG A 522 -34.76 48.01 -41.97
N GLU A 523 -35.86 48.62 -42.40
CA GLU A 523 -36.54 49.69 -41.62
C GLU A 523 -36.99 49.16 -40.26
N ILE A 524 -37.37 47.90 -40.25
CA ILE A 524 -37.84 47.16 -39.09
C ILE A 524 -36.69 46.76 -38.15
N VAL A 525 -35.68 46.13 -38.74
CA VAL A 525 -34.58 45.52 -37.99
C VAL A 525 -33.60 46.59 -37.48
N GLY A 526 -33.73 47.81 -38.02
CA GLY A 526 -33.05 49.02 -37.60
C GLY A 526 -31.65 49.11 -38.20
N GLU A 527 -31.40 50.15 -39.00
CA GLU A 527 -30.05 50.61 -39.39
C GLU A 527 -29.27 51.17 -38.18
N ARG A 528 -29.25 50.47 -37.04
CA ARG A 528 -28.71 50.99 -35.78
C ARG A 528 -27.20 50.77 -35.59
N SER A 529 -26.44 50.39 -36.62
CA SER A 529 -24.98 50.48 -36.56
C SER A 529 -24.34 50.79 -37.91
N SER A 530 -23.16 51.41 -37.87
CA SER A 530 -22.26 51.67 -39.01
C SER A 530 -21.80 50.41 -39.77
N VAL A 531 -22.27 49.24 -39.34
CA VAL A 531 -22.12 47.94 -39.99
C VAL A 531 -23.52 47.56 -40.43
N ASN A 532 -23.75 47.53 -41.74
CA ASN A 532 -24.99 47.05 -42.35
C ASN A 532 -25.21 45.59 -41.92
N ARG A 533 -26.02 45.36 -40.88
CA ARG A 533 -26.40 44.03 -40.40
C ARG A 533 -27.48 43.48 -41.32
N GLY A 534 -27.08 43.07 -42.53
CA GLY A 534 -27.96 42.41 -43.48
C GLY A 534 -28.63 41.17 -42.86
N ILE A 535 -29.82 40.83 -43.36
CA ILE A 535 -30.49 39.60 -42.96
C ILE A 535 -29.67 38.42 -43.50
N GLU A 536 -29.31 37.49 -42.62
CA GLU A 536 -28.64 36.26 -43.03
C GLU A 536 -29.67 35.26 -43.55
N LYS A 537 -30.80 35.11 -42.83
CA LYS A 537 -31.86 34.17 -43.21
C LYS A 537 -33.21 34.59 -42.67
N ILE A 538 -34.25 34.33 -43.46
CA ILE A 538 -35.63 34.31 -42.98
C ILE A 538 -36.18 32.88 -43.02
N LEU A 539 -36.94 32.51 -42.00
CA LEU A 539 -37.54 31.18 -41.87
C LEU A 539 -39.00 31.35 -41.51
N PHE A 540 -39.88 30.63 -42.21
CA PHE A 540 -41.32 30.68 -41.96
C PHE A 540 -41.78 29.46 -41.16
N SER A 541 -42.76 29.66 -40.30
CA SER A 541 -43.52 28.58 -39.69
C SER A 541 -44.40 27.87 -40.71
N LYS A 542 -44.56 26.54 -40.55
CA LYS A 542 -45.36 25.71 -41.45
C LYS A 542 -46.87 25.91 -41.30
N LYS A 543 -47.32 26.26 -40.08
CA LYS A 543 -48.74 26.33 -39.73
C LYS A 543 -49.18 27.67 -39.18
N THR A 544 -48.24 28.47 -38.70
CA THR A 544 -48.52 29.81 -38.20
C THR A 544 -47.99 30.82 -39.19
N ASP A 545 -48.45 32.06 -39.05
CA ASP A 545 -47.94 33.18 -39.84
C ASP A 545 -46.59 33.68 -39.33
N ASP A 546 -45.97 32.99 -38.39
CA ASP A 546 -44.77 33.48 -37.74
C ASP A 546 -43.55 33.29 -38.64
N TYR A 547 -42.65 34.25 -38.59
CA TYR A 547 -41.35 34.18 -39.23
C TYR A 547 -40.24 34.45 -38.22
N LEU A 548 -39.06 33.92 -38.52
CA LEU A 548 -37.82 34.11 -37.75
C LEU A 548 -36.78 34.73 -38.68
N ILE A 549 -36.18 35.82 -38.23
CA ILE A 549 -35.06 36.49 -38.90
C ILE A 549 -33.79 36.21 -38.09
N THR A 550 -32.77 35.71 -38.77
CA THR A 550 -31.38 35.71 -38.29
C THR A 550 -30.59 36.75 -39.08
N GLN A 551 -29.61 37.39 -38.43
CA GLN A 551 -28.85 38.49 -39.01
C GLN A 551 -27.35 38.23 -38.84
N TYR A 552 -26.57 38.72 -39.81
CA TYR A 552 -25.12 38.74 -39.67
C TYR A 552 -24.68 39.58 -38.48
N TYR A 553 -23.68 39.09 -37.74
CA TYR A 553 -23.11 39.75 -36.57
C TYR A 553 -24.13 40.02 -35.45
N SER A 554 -25.16 39.16 -35.35
CA SER A 554 -26.22 39.26 -34.34
C SER A 554 -26.40 37.95 -33.59
N THR A 555 -26.39 38.04 -32.27
CA THR A 555 -26.64 36.92 -31.35
C THR A 555 -28.11 36.78 -30.95
N THR A 556 -28.98 37.62 -31.52
CA THR A 556 -30.39 37.70 -31.15
C THR A 556 -31.27 37.54 -32.39
N PRO A 557 -31.99 36.41 -32.53
CA PRO A 557 -32.91 36.24 -33.62
C PRO A 557 -34.24 36.96 -33.30
N ILE A 558 -34.92 37.39 -34.35
CA ILE A 558 -36.12 38.22 -34.27
C ILE A 558 -37.31 37.38 -34.75
N VAL A 559 -38.39 37.37 -33.99
CA VAL A 559 -39.65 36.70 -34.36
C VAL A 559 -40.71 37.77 -34.68
N GLY A 560 -41.38 37.60 -35.81
CA GLY A 560 -42.52 38.43 -36.24
C GLY A 560 -43.63 37.58 -36.83
N SER A 561 -44.70 38.24 -37.27
CA SER A 561 -45.88 37.58 -37.87
C SER A 561 -46.18 38.17 -39.24
N ILE A 562 -46.57 37.38 -40.23
CA ILE A 562 -46.94 37.86 -41.56
C ILE A 562 -48.16 38.81 -41.49
N ASN A 563 -49.08 38.57 -40.56
CA ASN A 563 -50.25 39.44 -40.34
C ASN A 563 -49.89 40.80 -39.75
N ASN A 564 -48.77 40.85 -39.03
CA ASN A 564 -48.27 42.06 -38.43
C ASN A 564 -46.85 42.25 -38.95
N LEU A 565 -46.72 42.95 -40.09
CA LEU A 565 -45.47 43.07 -40.84
C LEU A 565 -44.27 43.55 -39.99
N PHE A 566 -44.49 44.07 -38.76
CA PHE A 566 -43.47 44.37 -37.77
C PHE A 566 -43.13 43.18 -36.83
N PRO A 567 -41.89 43.11 -36.29
CA PRO A 567 -41.48 42.08 -35.36
C PRO A 567 -42.24 42.17 -34.05
N GLU A 568 -42.62 41.03 -33.50
CA GLU A 568 -43.29 40.98 -32.22
C GLU A 568 -42.30 40.97 -31.06
N TYR A 569 -41.19 40.23 -31.20
CA TYR A 569 -40.18 40.11 -30.14
C TYR A 569 -38.84 39.54 -30.61
N SER A 570 -37.78 39.89 -29.88
CA SER A 570 -36.45 39.29 -30.02
C SER A 570 -36.19 38.21 -28.96
N LEU A 571 -35.40 37.21 -29.32
CA LEU A 571 -34.97 36.13 -28.42
C LEU A 571 -33.57 36.46 -27.85
N MET A 572 -33.51 37.11 -26.69
CA MET A 572 -32.27 37.66 -26.13
C MET A 572 -31.59 36.75 -25.10
N GLY A 573 -30.29 36.97 -24.90
CA GLY A 573 -29.52 36.37 -23.79
C GLY A 573 -29.18 34.89 -23.94
N GLY A 574 -29.21 34.36 -25.16
CA GLY A 574 -28.95 32.95 -25.47
C GLY A 574 -27.57 32.72 -26.09
N HIS A 575 -27.43 33.06 -27.37
CA HIS A 575 -26.21 32.80 -28.14
C HIS A 575 -25.09 33.79 -27.79
N SER A 576 -23.84 33.33 -27.88
CA SER A 576 -22.64 34.16 -27.71
C SER A 576 -21.95 34.52 -29.03
N SER A 577 -22.45 34.00 -30.16
CA SER A 577 -21.98 34.31 -31.53
C SER A 577 -23.16 34.29 -32.52
N ASP A 578 -22.86 34.48 -33.81
CA ASP A 578 -23.82 34.56 -34.91
C ASP A 578 -24.72 33.32 -35.02
N ILE A 579 -25.95 33.54 -35.48
CA ILE A 579 -26.99 32.51 -35.59
C ILE A 579 -27.15 32.07 -37.03
N LEU A 580 -26.56 30.93 -37.35
CA LEU A 580 -26.50 30.40 -38.72
C LEU A 580 -27.79 29.71 -39.16
N CYS A 581 -28.59 29.21 -38.23
CA CYS A 581 -29.80 28.46 -38.59
C CYS A 581 -30.90 28.53 -37.53
N GLY A 582 -32.13 28.22 -37.99
CA GLY A 582 -33.30 28.12 -37.12
C GLY A 582 -34.38 27.20 -37.70
N ALA A 583 -35.32 26.83 -36.84
CA ALA A 583 -36.52 26.08 -37.22
C ALA A 583 -37.66 26.34 -36.24
N PHE A 584 -38.89 26.40 -36.74
CA PHE A 584 -40.10 26.36 -35.91
C PHE A 584 -40.51 24.92 -35.62
N SER A 585 -41.15 24.70 -34.47
CA SER A 585 -42.00 23.52 -34.30
C SER A 585 -43.20 23.61 -35.22
N ASN A 586 -43.79 22.46 -35.58
CA ASN A 586 -44.96 22.40 -36.45
C ASN A 586 -46.20 23.15 -35.93
N ASP A 587 -46.24 23.53 -34.64
CA ASP A 587 -47.31 24.36 -34.07
C ASP A 587 -46.92 25.84 -33.86
N GLY A 588 -45.74 26.27 -34.31
CA GLY A 588 -45.23 27.64 -34.21
C GLY A 588 -44.81 28.10 -32.80
N LYS A 589 -45.11 27.31 -31.75
CA LYS A 589 -44.90 27.75 -30.35
C LYS A 589 -43.45 27.68 -29.87
N TRP A 590 -42.62 26.90 -30.57
CA TRP A 590 -41.24 26.68 -30.21
C TRP A 590 -40.33 27.04 -31.39
N VAL A 591 -39.18 27.62 -31.06
CA VAL A 591 -38.14 27.96 -32.02
C VAL A 591 -36.87 27.26 -31.57
N LEU A 592 -36.16 26.61 -32.49
CA LEU A 592 -34.81 26.12 -32.26
C LEU A 592 -33.87 26.93 -33.11
N THR A 593 -32.80 27.45 -32.52
CA THR A 593 -31.74 28.18 -33.20
C THR A 593 -30.42 27.47 -33.02
N GLY A 594 -29.52 27.55 -34.00
CA GLY A 594 -28.16 27.04 -33.94
C GLY A 594 -27.18 28.13 -34.38
N GLY A 595 -26.07 28.26 -33.65
CA GLY A 595 -25.10 29.33 -33.88
C GLY A 595 -23.66 28.86 -34.12
N GLU A 596 -22.80 29.85 -34.40
CA GLU A 596 -21.35 29.72 -34.47
C GLU A 596 -20.70 29.44 -33.11
N ASP A 597 -21.43 29.67 -32.02
CA ASP A 597 -21.02 29.31 -30.67
C ASP A 597 -21.10 27.81 -30.37
N ASN A 598 -21.43 26.99 -31.38
CA ASN A 598 -21.62 25.54 -31.30
C ASN A 598 -22.77 25.12 -30.38
N VAL A 599 -23.66 26.05 -30.03
CA VAL A 599 -24.80 25.80 -29.16
C VAL A 599 -26.06 25.82 -29.99
N ALA A 600 -26.99 24.90 -29.70
CA ALA A 600 -28.36 25.01 -30.17
C ALA A 600 -29.27 25.40 -29.00
N ILE A 601 -30.21 26.32 -29.22
CA ILE A 601 -31.08 26.84 -28.18
C ILE A 601 -32.53 26.63 -28.58
N ILE A 602 -33.28 26.00 -27.67
CA ILE A 602 -34.73 25.86 -27.81
C ILE A 602 -35.39 26.98 -27.02
N TRP A 603 -36.27 27.70 -27.69
CA TRP A 603 -37.05 28.81 -27.18
C TRP A 603 -38.53 28.45 -27.16
N GLN A 604 -39.23 28.95 -26.15
CA GLN A 604 -40.68 29.00 -26.15
C GLN A 604 -41.10 30.42 -25.80
N LYS A 605 -41.64 31.15 -26.79
CA LYS A 605 -41.76 32.63 -26.72
C LYS A 605 -40.39 33.24 -26.40
N LYS A 606 -40.32 34.25 -25.53
CA LYS A 606 -39.07 34.94 -25.12
C LYS A 606 -38.22 34.18 -24.09
N LYS A 607 -38.51 32.90 -23.80
CA LYS A 607 -37.83 32.12 -22.75
C LYS A 607 -37.00 30.99 -23.36
N ILE A 608 -35.75 30.90 -22.95
CA ILE A 608 -34.89 29.73 -23.23
C ILE A 608 -35.45 28.54 -22.45
N ARG A 609 -35.73 27.44 -23.14
CA ARG A 609 -36.21 26.16 -22.58
C ARG A 609 -35.12 25.11 -22.50
N HIS A 610 -34.31 24.97 -23.54
CA HIS A 610 -33.12 24.13 -23.48
C HIS A 610 -31.91 24.80 -24.10
N ILE A 611 -30.73 24.54 -23.54
CA ILE A 611 -29.44 24.89 -24.11
C ILE A 611 -28.76 23.57 -24.44
N LEU A 612 -28.54 23.32 -25.72
CA LEU A 612 -28.05 22.06 -26.26
C LEU A 612 -26.54 22.22 -26.55
N LYS A 613 -25.71 21.77 -25.61
CA LYS A 613 -24.25 21.87 -25.70
C LYS A 613 -23.61 20.52 -25.97
N GLY A 614 -22.63 20.48 -26.87
CA GLY A 614 -21.86 19.27 -27.18
C GLY A 614 -21.37 19.18 -28.62
N HIS A 615 -21.76 20.12 -29.49
CA HIS A 615 -21.08 20.32 -30.77
C HIS A 615 -19.74 21.02 -30.53
N PHE A 616 -18.73 20.70 -31.34
CA PHE A 616 -17.41 21.34 -31.34
C PHE A 616 -17.20 22.22 -32.58
N GLN A 617 -18.20 22.31 -33.45
CA GLN A 617 -18.21 23.07 -34.69
C GLN A 617 -19.54 23.80 -34.87
N PRO A 618 -19.58 24.89 -35.66
CA PRO A 618 -20.76 25.71 -35.86
C PRO A 618 -21.98 24.89 -36.29
N ILE A 619 -23.13 25.19 -35.70
CA ILE A 619 -24.37 24.48 -36.02
C ILE A 619 -24.99 25.08 -37.27
N ILE A 620 -24.96 24.30 -38.35
CA ILE A 620 -25.42 24.74 -39.68
C ILE A 620 -26.86 24.35 -39.98
N GLN A 621 -27.43 23.42 -39.20
CA GLN A 621 -28.81 22.99 -39.38
C GLN A 621 -29.45 22.50 -38.09
N VAL A 622 -30.72 22.84 -37.90
CA VAL A 622 -31.53 22.43 -36.75
C VAL A 622 -32.95 22.03 -37.14
N VAL A 623 -33.56 21.19 -36.31
CA VAL A 623 -34.87 20.58 -36.51
C VAL A 623 -35.52 20.28 -35.15
N ILE A 624 -36.84 20.54 -35.00
CA ILE A 624 -37.64 20.11 -33.85
C ILE A 624 -38.64 19.03 -34.30
N SER A 625 -38.88 18.01 -33.48
CA SER A 625 -39.92 17.01 -33.74
C SER A 625 -41.32 17.58 -33.53
N ASP A 626 -42.30 17.04 -34.24
CA ASP A 626 -43.71 17.42 -34.09
C ASP A 626 -44.24 17.21 -32.67
N ASP A 627 -43.78 16.14 -32.00
CA ASP A 627 -44.11 15.85 -30.60
C ASP A 627 -43.34 16.71 -29.60
N LYS A 628 -42.34 17.49 -30.07
CA LYS A 628 -41.41 18.34 -29.29
C LYS A 628 -40.60 17.60 -28.24
N LYS A 629 -40.54 16.28 -28.33
CA LYS A 629 -39.78 15.43 -27.42
C LYS A 629 -38.33 15.30 -27.85
N LYS A 630 -38.03 15.66 -29.10
CA LYS A 630 -36.70 15.55 -29.67
C LYS A 630 -36.34 16.80 -30.46
N ALA A 631 -35.05 17.11 -30.45
CA ALA A 631 -34.45 18.06 -31.38
C ALA A 631 -33.33 17.37 -32.13
N LEU A 632 -33.00 17.89 -33.30
CA LEU A 632 -31.86 17.47 -34.09
C LEU A 632 -31.03 18.70 -34.43
N SER A 633 -29.72 18.56 -34.28
CA SER A 633 -28.75 19.58 -34.71
C SER A 633 -27.60 18.94 -35.47
N VAL A 634 -27.07 19.70 -36.42
CA VAL A 634 -25.99 19.27 -37.30
C VAL A 634 -24.90 20.32 -37.27
N GLY A 635 -23.72 19.92 -36.80
CA GLY A 635 -22.52 20.74 -36.78
C GLY A 635 -21.75 20.59 -38.10
N TYR A 636 -20.97 21.62 -38.45
CA TYR A 636 -20.11 21.58 -39.62
C TYR A 636 -19.09 20.42 -39.51
N ASN A 637 -19.07 19.50 -40.48
CA ASN A 637 -18.24 18.29 -40.46
C ASN A 637 -18.38 17.40 -39.21
N GLU A 638 -19.51 17.50 -38.50
CA GLU A 638 -19.80 16.68 -37.34
C GLU A 638 -20.94 15.70 -37.59
N ASN A 639 -20.99 14.67 -36.76
CA ASN A 639 -22.15 13.79 -36.71
C ASN A 639 -23.38 14.57 -36.22
N ILE A 640 -24.53 14.16 -36.74
CA ILE A 640 -25.84 14.67 -36.33
C ILE A 640 -26.11 14.27 -34.89
N LYS A 641 -26.57 15.20 -34.06
CA LYS A 641 -27.02 14.93 -32.69
C LYS A 641 -28.53 14.96 -32.61
N ILE A 642 -29.12 13.91 -32.04
CA ILE A 642 -30.54 13.85 -31.67
C ILE A 642 -30.63 14.01 -30.16
N TRP A 643 -31.23 15.12 -29.74
CA TRP A 643 -31.45 15.49 -28.35
C TRP A 643 -32.76 14.92 -27.85
N ASN A 644 -32.75 14.45 -26.61
CA ASN A 644 -33.96 14.10 -25.89
C ASN A 644 -34.39 15.28 -25.01
N LEU A 645 -35.57 15.82 -25.27
CA LEU A 645 -36.16 16.98 -24.60
C LEU A 645 -37.17 16.59 -23.52
N ASP A 646 -37.53 15.31 -23.42
CA ASP A 646 -38.48 14.80 -22.41
C ASP A 646 -37.89 14.86 -20.98
N ILE A 647 -36.59 15.07 -20.84
CA ILE A 647 -35.95 15.24 -19.53
C ILE A 647 -36.23 16.68 -19.09
N GLN A 648 -37.06 16.82 -18.06
CA GLN A 648 -37.60 18.10 -17.56
C GLN A 648 -36.53 19.19 -17.42
N ASP A 649 -37.00 20.43 -17.59
CA ASP A 649 -36.31 21.71 -17.46
C ASP A 649 -35.69 21.85 -16.04
N ASN A 650 -34.56 21.17 -15.79
CA ASN A 650 -33.85 21.11 -14.49
C ASN A 650 -33.13 22.42 -14.11
N ARG A 651 -33.47 23.55 -14.75
CA ARG A 651 -32.86 24.85 -14.44
C ARG A 651 -33.10 25.28 -13.01
N ALA A 652 -34.27 24.95 -12.43
CA ALA A 652 -34.57 25.27 -11.03
C ALA A 652 -33.62 24.58 -10.03
N TYR A 653 -32.97 23.48 -10.44
CA TYR A 653 -32.03 22.70 -9.63
C TYR A 653 -30.56 23.06 -9.89
N LYS A 654 -30.27 23.74 -11.01
CA LYS A 654 -28.90 24.10 -11.42
C LYS A 654 -28.23 25.07 -10.45
N ASP A 655 -29.03 25.97 -9.86
CA ASP A 655 -28.53 27.04 -8.99
C ASP A 655 -28.55 26.66 -7.49
N ASN A 656 -29.06 25.48 -7.12
CA ASN A 656 -29.35 25.12 -5.73
C ASN A 656 -28.73 23.79 -5.26
N ILE A 657 -27.80 23.17 -6.00
CA ILE A 657 -27.15 21.92 -5.54
C ILE A 657 -25.63 21.98 -5.68
N ASP A 658 -24.95 22.34 -4.58
CA ASP A 658 -23.51 22.55 -4.56
C ASP A 658 -22.70 21.24 -4.52
N LYS A 659 -23.11 20.28 -3.67
CA LYS A 659 -22.49 18.95 -3.55
C LYS A 659 -23.47 17.86 -3.19
N VAL A 660 -23.16 16.66 -3.68
CA VAL A 660 -23.84 15.41 -3.34
C VAL A 660 -22.83 14.40 -2.83
N PHE A 661 -23.10 13.79 -1.68
CA PHE A 661 -22.24 12.78 -1.05
C PHE A 661 -22.93 11.42 -1.11
N TYR A 662 -22.23 10.36 -1.50
CA TYR A 662 -22.83 9.04 -1.66
C TYR A 662 -22.54 8.16 -0.44
N ASN A 663 -23.61 7.76 0.26
CA ASN A 663 -23.49 6.83 1.36
C ASN A 663 -23.45 5.39 0.82
N GLN A 664 -22.25 4.85 0.69
CA GLN A 664 -22.03 3.48 0.20
C GLN A 664 -22.74 2.39 1.03
N LYS A 665 -22.98 2.61 2.32
CA LYS A 665 -23.64 1.60 3.20
C LYS A 665 -25.14 1.53 2.97
N THR A 666 -25.78 2.65 2.69
CA THR A 666 -27.25 2.74 2.54
C THR A 666 -27.69 2.86 1.09
N GLY A 667 -26.75 3.12 0.16
CA GLY A 667 -27.05 3.39 -1.24
C GLY A 667 -27.82 4.71 -1.46
N THR A 668 -27.75 5.63 -0.49
CA THR A 668 -28.45 6.93 -0.54
C THR A 668 -27.47 8.06 -0.78
N TYR A 669 -27.95 9.18 -1.31
CA TYR A 669 -27.16 10.37 -1.54
C TYR A 669 -27.59 11.47 -0.57
N PHE A 670 -26.64 12.08 0.12
CA PHE A 670 -26.87 13.29 0.87
C PHE A 670 -26.71 14.49 -0.07
N VAL A 671 -27.74 15.33 -0.16
CA VAL A 671 -27.70 16.57 -0.95
C VAL A 671 -27.53 17.73 0.01
N GLU A 672 -26.41 18.45 -0.10
CA GLU A 672 -25.97 19.46 0.89
C GLU A 672 -27.05 20.52 1.18
N ASN A 673 -27.71 21.02 0.13
CA ASN A 673 -28.72 22.08 0.27
C ASN A 673 -30.10 21.59 0.73
N VAL A 674 -30.39 20.28 0.65
CA VAL A 674 -31.63 19.67 1.17
C VAL A 674 -31.44 19.14 2.59
N ASN A 675 -30.18 19.04 3.05
CA ASN A 675 -29.78 18.51 4.34
C ASN A 675 -30.44 17.17 4.69
N THR A 676 -30.57 16.28 3.69
CA THR A 676 -31.22 14.97 3.85
C THR A 676 -30.64 13.92 2.90
N TYR A 677 -30.84 12.64 3.26
CA TYR A 677 -30.47 11.49 2.44
C TYR A 677 -31.62 11.08 1.53
N LEU A 678 -31.38 11.09 0.22
CA LEU A 678 -32.33 10.69 -0.81
C LEU A 678 -31.89 9.38 -1.46
N THR A 679 -32.81 8.44 -1.66
CA THR A 679 -32.57 7.25 -2.50
C THR A 679 -32.40 7.66 -3.97
N PRO A 680 -31.77 6.84 -4.85
CA PRO A 680 -31.67 7.14 -6.28
C PRO A 680 -33.03 7.44 -6.91
N LYS A 681 -34.08 6.74 -6.47
CA LYS A 681 -35.46 6.96 -6.94
C LYS A 681 -36.06 8.26 -6.40
N GLN A 682 -35.75 8.65 -5.17
CA GLN A 682 -36.15 9.95 -4.62
C GLN A 682 -35.37 11.09 -5.24
N ILE A 683 -34.10 10.93 -5.59
CA ILE A 683 -33.33 11.92 -6.36
C ILE A 683 -33.96 12.09 -7.73
N MET A 684 -34.22 11.00 -8.44
CA MET A 684 -34.91 11.06 -9.72
C MET A 684 -36.31 11.68 -9.59
N LYS A 685 -37.04 11.44 -8.48
CA LYS A 685 -38.34 12.07 -8.20
C LYS A 685 -38.23 13.52 -7.68
N TYR A 686 -37.09 13.91 -7.13
CA TYR A 686 -36.80 15.27 -6.69
C TYR A 686 -36.31 16.11 -7.87
N LEU A 687 -35.68 15.48 -8.86
CA LEU A 687 -35.25 16.09 -10.11
C LEU A 687 -36.39 16.11 -11.16
N ASN A 688 -37.30 15.13 -11.14
CA ASN A 688 -38.58 15.18 -11.89
C ASN A 688 -39.62 16.06 -11.19
#